data_AF-A0A8J6HPB2-F1
#
_entry.id   AF-A0A8J6HPB2-F1
#
_cell.length_a   1.000
_cell.length_b   1.000
_cell.length_c   1.000
_cell.angle_alpha   90.00
_cell.angle_beta   90.00
_cell.angle_gamma   90.00
#
_symmetry.space_group_name_H-M   'P 1'
#
loop_
_entity.id
_entity.type
_entity.pdbx_description
1 polymer ?
#
loop_
_entity_poly.entity_id
_entity_poly.type
_entity_poly.pdbx_seq_one_letter_code
_entity_poly.pdbx_strand_id
1 'polypeptide(L)'
;MAEGTFSFRDGTVDFGKDYEYLISAYYSLVFSLNDEVVNFKMSTNNDDMGDFDDVVMEIELKNDEQHVFALQLKHIVRPIAQIHLVTNNKKFSLKKYSKEFKKVKTNYDKSQSYSAAFQNFHFILFSNSVLEKYEEIGEDWTKLEPIADGKKIDSDILIRKFDDCFEKKFLNFGESDSGINYKIKCDKEGSPDEEFFSQFSFYTKQKTAKETESLIAHIILNTFKNCNSSVVINYLNYFSYWCRRDFGAFKLTKKDVRMKLAELLLTPHIPEPNIEELKRLSEIKTLLVLGILLHFDMVILKKPSDEVLNKIWSIFLQEFLSKSKEWTKPISGRYIKDMVNVPISALSENFNEISLKKLYIILWQKGTLPLILKVGKDAPEQQHILQAIKLCESKGKKKKFVLVEEIYLEDTSNWTIFRNLSDLRSENLYNVVINRLPVSVQGRPSILLRELLQIDESLVNSITMEEIVLMLDGNFLIGDDCKKHFPKYYVPRQVPKILINSEIIDELDDLFVVSYSDDVENIHTNFNVNTVDISKYLILKPQRGSTSYKPKQFLASYLVNIEKKEQVMNSKFIILAKGGCPKEQFHEISLMNSTKNCHHVHFYDNQRFEWIESRGSTSEIQNYQLNSKELKSEDFVQDSDVFTHFDNKINVICADPGMGKSIMMKFLKFNCPLSFWVVMVNLSEHTG
;
A
#
# COMPACT_ATOMS: atom_id res chain seq x y z
N MET A 1 35.10 -27.30 -3.73
CA MET A 1 35.64 -27.47 -2.36
C MET A 1 35.15 -28.80 -1.86
N ALA A 2 36.05 -29.64 -1.34
CA ALA A 2 35.75 -31.02 -0.98
C ALA A 2 34.68 -31.07 0.14
N GLU A 3 33.64 -31.88 -0.09
CA GLU A 3 32.63 -32.25 0.91
C GLU A 3 33.31 -33.04 2.03
N GLY A 4 33.68 -32.34 3.10
CA GLY A 4 34.01 -32.99 4.36
C GLY A 4 32.71 -33.46 5.00
N THR A 5 32.41 -34.75 4.91
CA THR A 5 31.36 -35.39 5.72
C THR A 5 31.65 -35.14 7.19
N PHE A 6 30.71 -34.47 7.86
CA PHE A 6 30.76 -34.17 9.29
C PHE A 6 30.81 -35.49 10.08
N SER A 7 31.93 -35.80 10.74
CA SER A 7 31.98 -36.88 11.72
C SER A 7 31.56 -36.34 13.09
N PHE A 8 30.55 -36.94 13.69
CA PHE A 8 30.13 -36.63 15.06
C PHE A 8 31.31 -36.74 16.03
N ARG A 9 31.46 -35.76 16.95
CA ARG A 9 32.39 -35.90 18.08
C ARG A 9 31.84 -36.98 19.02
N ASP A 10 32.67 -37.96 19.38
CA ASP A 10 32.31 -38.99 20.35
C ASP A 10 31.95 -38.35 21.72
N GLY A 11 30.74 -38.63 22.21
CA GLY A 11 30.30 -38.31 23.58
C GLY A 11 29.24 -37.21 23.76
N THR A 12 28.75 -36.56 22.70
CA THR A 12 27.56 -35.68 22.80
C THR A 12 26.28 -36.52 22.86
N VAL A 13 25.57 -36.46 23.98
CA VAL A 13 24.20 -37.00 24.12
C VAL A 13 23.23 -36.02 23.46
N ASP A 14 22.22 -36.50 22.74
CA ASP A 14 21.28 -35.65 21.97
C ASP A 14 20.66 -34.50 22.79
N PHE A 15 20.44 -34.73 24.09
CA PHE A 15 19.91 -33.72 25.03
C PHE A 15 20.76 -32.45 25.19
N GLY A 16 22.09 -32.54 25.03
CA GLY A 16 22.96 -31.36 25.13
C GLY A 16 22.75 -30.41 23.95
N LYS A 17 22.58 -30.97 22.75
CA LYS A 17 22.35 -30.22 21.52
C LYS A 17 20.99 -29.52 21.54
N ASP A 18 19.98 -30.18 22.10
CA ASP A 18 18.66 -29.56 22.25
C ASP A 18 18.73 -28.31 23.12
N TYR A 19 19.49 -28.38 24.21
CA TYR A 19 19.69 -27.24 25.09
C TYR A 19 20.42 -26.07 24.40
N GLU A 20 21.42 -26.33 23.55
CA GLU A 20 22.16 -25.31 22.82
C GLU A 20 21.27 -24.46 21.89
N TYR A 21 20.45 -25.10 21.05
CA TYR A 21 19.57 -24.34 20.16
C TYR A 21 18.44 -23.65 20.93
N LEU A 22 17.95 -24.25 22.02
CA LEU A 22 16.92 -23.64 22.86
C LEU A 22 17.42 -22.36 23.55
N ILE A 23 18.62 -22.38 24.12
CA ILE A 23 19.25 -21.19 24.71
C ILE A 23 19.46 -20.11 23.64
N SER A 24 19.94 -20.51 22.47
CA SER A 24 20.14 -19.59 21.34
C SER A 24 18.83 -18.96 20.87
N ALA A 25 17.77 -19.76 20.73
CA ALA A 25 16.44 -19.31 20.35
C ALA A 25 15.86 -18.34 21.39
N TYR A 26 16.00 -18.66 22.68
CA TYR A 26 15.52 -17.81 23.77
C TYR A 26 16.20 -16.44 23.78
N TYR A 27 17.54 -16.39 23.84
CA TYR A 27 18.23 -15.10 23.90
C TYR A 27 18.08 -14.30 22.60
N SER A 28 18.02 -14.98 21.46
CA SER A 28 17.70 -14.33 20.19
C SER A 28 16.34 -13.65 20.23
N LEU A 29 15.31 -14.33 20.78
CA LEU A 29 13.98 -13.77 20.93
C LEU A 29 14.00 -12.57 21.89
N VAL A 30 14.57 -12.72 23.09
CA VAL A 30 14.64 -11.66 24.10
C VAL A 30 15.37 -10.43 23.56
N PHE A 31 16.56 -10.61 22.96
CA PHE A 31 17.33 -9.50 22.40
C PHE A 31 16.66 -8.89 21.15
N SER A 32 15.89 -9.68 20.40
CA SER A 32 15.13 -9.16 19.25
C SER A 32 13.97 -8.24 19.64
N LEU A 33 13.40 -8.45 20.82
CA LEU A 33 12.29 -7.68 21.37
C LEU A 33 12.73 -6.59 22.35
N ASN A 34 13.96 -6.64 22.86
CA ASN A 34 14.50 -5.65 23.78
C ASN A 34 14.94 -4.38 23.01
N ASP A 35 14.37 -3.23 23.36
CA ASP A 35 14.69 -1.94 22.75
C ASP A 35 16.04 -1.36 23.19
N GLU A 36 16.65 -1.81 24.31
CA GLU A 36 17.99 -1.39 24.74
C GLU A 36 19.09 -1.97 23.86
N VAL A 37 18.85 -3.15 23.28
CA VAL A 37 19.77 -3.82 22.35
C VAL A 37 19.53 -3.27 20.94
N VAL A 38 20.46 -2.47 20.41
CA VAL A 38 20.39 -1.94 19.05
C VAL A 38 20.52 -3.07 18.04
N ASN A 39 21.50 -3.96 18.26
CA ASN A 39 21.75 -5.12 17.43
C ASN A 39 22.45 -6.22 18.23
N PHE A 40 22.45 -7.43 17.69
CA PHE A 40 23.31 -8.51 18.18
C PHE A 40 23.85 -9.33 17.02
N LYS A 41 24.90 -10.12 17.27
CA LYS A 41 25.37 -11.22 16.41
C LYS A 41 25.52 -12.46 17.27
N MET A 42 24.87 -13.54 16.88
CA MET A 42 24.91 -14.81 17.60
C MET A 42 25.54 -15.90 16.74
N SER A 43 26.41 -16.71 17.32
CA SER A 43 27.01 -17.90 16.69
C SER A 43 27.02 -19.08 17.64
N THR A 44 27.01 -20.30 17.10
CA THR A 44 27.19 -21.52 17.87
C THR A 44 28.40 -22.33 17.39
N ASN A 45 28.99 -23.08 18.32
CA ASN A 45 30.22 -23.84 18.12
C ASN A 45 31.35 -22.97 17.54
N ASN A 46 31.51 -21.74 18.06
CA ASN A 46 32.46 -20.77 17.54
C ASN A 46 33.90 -21.11 18.01
N ASP A 47 34.67 -21.71 17.10
CA ASP A 47 36.04 -22.16 17.36
C ASP A 47 36.99 -21.03 17.86
N ASP A 48 36.69 -19.76 17.57
CA ASP A 48 37.47 -18.62 18.05
C ASP A 48 37.41 -18.43 19.57
N MET A 49 36.39 -18.99 20.22
CA MET A 49 36.14 -18.87 21.67
C MET A 49 36.62 -20.09 22.48
N GLY A 50 37.32 -21.04 21.85
CA GLY A 50 37.90 -22.19 22.55
C GLY A 50 36.83 -23.07 23.18
N ASP A 51 36.89 -23.28 24.50
CA ASP A 51 35.88 -24.05 25.24
C ASP A 51 34.61 -23.24 25.61
N PHE A 52 34.52 -21.97 25.25
CA PHE A 52 33.32 -21.13 25.41
C PHE A 52 32.61 -20.90 24.07
N ASP A 53 32.56 -21.96 23.27
CA ASP A 53 32.14 -21.94 21.88
C ASP A 53 30.66 -22.27 21.65
N ASP A 54 29.98 -22.92 22.62
CA ASP A 54 28.61 -23.41 22.46
C ASP A 54 27.66 -22.31 21.95
N VAL A 55 27.62 -21.15 22.64
CA VAL A 55 26.84 -19.98 22.23
C VAL A 55 27.65 -18.70 22.49
N VAL A 56 27.88 -17.92 21.44
CA VAL A 56 28.59 -16.64 21.52
C VAL A 56 27.67 -15.53 21.05
N MET A 57 27.50 -14.50 21.87
CA MET A 57 26.60 -13.37 21.64
C MET A 57 27.36 -12.06 21.71
N GLU A 58 27.49 -11.38 20.57
CA GLU A 58 27.98 -10.00 20.50
C GLU A 58 26.76 -9.09 20.55
N ILE A 59 26.66 -8.21 21.55
CA ILE A 59 25.57 -7.25 21.67
C ILE A 59 26.07 -5.82 21.50
N GLU A 60 25.21 -4.99 20.92
CA GLU A 60 25.40 -3.54 20.77
C GLU A 60 24.22 -2.84 21.46
N LEU A 61 24.53 -1.98 22.42
CA LEU A 61 23.55 -1.25 23.22
C LEU A 61 23.30 0.15 22.67
N LYS A 62 22.20 0.79 23.10
CA LYS A 62 21.81 2.16 22.69
C LYS A 62 22.82 3.25 23.06
N ASN A 63 23.65 3.01 24.07
CA ASN A 63 24.74 3.89 24.50
C ASN A 63 26.05 3.61 23.74
N ASP A 64 25.98 2.87 22.62
CA ASP A 64 27.11 2.42 21.80
C ASP A 64 28.09 1.48 22.52
N GLU A 65 27.76 1.00 23.72
CA GLU A 65 28.55 -0.03 24.40
C GLU A 65 28.37 -1.40 23.71
N GLN A 66 29.48 -2.12 23.59
CA GLN A 66 29.52 -3.43 22.96
C GLN A 66 30.10 -4.46 23.92
N HIS A 67 29.44 -5.61 23.99
CA HIS A 67 29.81 -6.71 24.88
C HIS A 67 29.78 -8.03 24.13
N VAL A 68 30.62 -8.98 24.57
CA VAL A 68 30.65 -10.34 24.04
C VAL A 68 30.41 -11.31 25.18
N PHE A 69 29.34 -12.09 25.11
CA PHE A 69 29.08 -13.18 26.03
C PHE A 69 29.45 -14.50 25.36
N ALA A 70 30.43 -15.20 25.91
CA ALA A 70 30.88 -16.51 25.44
C ALA A 70 30.42 -17.57 26.46
N LEU A 71 29.41 -18.35 26.09
CA LEU A 71 28.76 -19.32 26.96
C LEU A 71 29.27 -20.72 26.65
N GLN A 72 29.64 -21.43 27.71
CA GLN A 72 29.73 -22.87 27.74
C GLN A 72 28.51 -23.42 28.47
N LEU A 73 27.65 -24.13 27.76
CA LEU A 73 26.45 -24.75 28.28
C LEU A 73 26.76 -26.15 28.86
N LYS A 74 26.11 -26.45 29.98
CA LYS A 74 26.18 -27.75 30.66
C LYS A 74 24.80 -28.13 31.15
N HIS A 75 24.14 -29.03 30.41
CA HIS A 75 22.87 -29.61 30.84
C HIS A 75 23.12 -30.90 31.65
N ILE A 76 22.86 -30.87 32.96
CA ILE A 76 23.17 -31.96 33.90
C ILE A 76 21.98 -32.17 34.83
N VAL A 77 21.65 -33.44 35.09
CA VAL A 77 20.56 -33.82 36.01
C VAL A 77 21.03 -33.88 37.47
N ARG A 78 22.34 -34.05 37.70
CA ARG A 78 22.95 -34.22 39.02
C ARG A 78 23.69 -32.95 39.47
N PRO A 79 23.78 -32.68 40.78
CA PRO A 79 24.61 -31.61 41.32
C PRO A 79 26.04 -31.64 40.79
N ILE A 80 26.63 -30.46 40.62
CA ILE A 80 28.03 -30.28 40.27
C ILE A 80 28.83 -30.32 41.57
N ALA A 81 29.64 -31.35 41.76
CA ALA A 81 30.55 -31.42 42.90
C ALA A 81 31.63 -30.32 42.78
N GLN A 82 31.85 -29.54 43.83
CA GLN A 82 32.82 -28.44 43.85
C GLN A 82 34.25 -28.90 43.48
N ILE A 83 34.58 -30.13 43.87
CA ILE A 83 35.85 -30.80 43.51
C ILE A 83 36.11 -30.81 42.00
N HIS A 84 35.07 -30.85 41.18
CA HIS A 84 35.20 -30.85 39.72
C HIS A 84 35.62 -29.49 39.14
N LEU A 85 35.41 -28.40 39.87
CA LEU A 85 35.86 -27.06 39.46
C LEU A 85 37.38 -26.92 39.64
N VAL A 86 37.92 -27.49 40.73
CA VAL A 86 39.31 -27.32 41.13
C VAL A 86 40.23 -28.41 40.56
N THR A 87 39.73 -29.64 40.45
CA THR A 87 40.51 -30.75 39.89
C THR A 87 40.57 -30.67 38.36
N ASN A 88 41.53 -31.37 37.74
CA ASN A 88 41.66 -31.50 36.28
C ASN A 88 40.51 -32.33 35.64
N ASN A 89 39.31 -32.31 36.21
CA ASN A 89 38.14 -32.91 35.61
C ASN A 89 37.80 -32.15 34.33
N LYS A 90 37.97 -32.82 33.18
CA LYS A 90 37.85 -32.23 31.84
C LYS A 90 36.51 -31.51 31.57
N LYS A 91 35.46 -31.79 32.35
CA LYS A 91 34.11 -31.23 32.13
C LYS A 91 33.87 -29.85 32.76
N PHE A 92 34.47 -29.56 33.92
CA PHE A 92 34.19 -28.34 34.71
C PHE A 92 35.46 -27.62 35.22
N SER A 93 36.65 -28.11 34.86
CA SER A 93 37.91 -27.58 35.40
C SER A 93 38.12 -26.10 35.08
N LEU A 94 38.27 -25.27 36.11
CA LEU A 94 38.59 -23.84 35.96
C LEU A 94 39.95 -23.63 35.31
N LYS A 95 40.91 -24.53 35.55
CA LYS A 95 42.24 -24.49 34.92
C LYS A 95 42.16 -24.68 33.41
N LYS A 96 41.24 -25.54 32.94
CA LYS A 96 40.95 -25.73 31.52
C LYS A 96 40.44 -24.41 30.91
N TYR A 97 39.43 -23.80 31.54
CA TYR A 97 38.85 -22.54 31.07
C TYR A 97 39.82 -21.35 31.10
N SER A 98 40.65 -21.20 32.14
CA SER A 98 41.70 -20.18 32.18
C SER A 98 42.71 -20.33 31.03
N LYS A 99 43.10 -21.58 30.71
CA LYS A 99 44.00 -21.84 29.59
C LYS A 99 43.39 -21.40 28.26
N GLU A 100 42.12 -21.70 28.03
CA GLU A 100 41.44 -21.25 26.81
C GLU A 100 41.24 -19.74 26.78
N PHE A 101 40.87 -19.11 27.89
CA PHE A 101 40.79 -17.64 28.00
C PHE A 101 42.08 -16.96 27.51
N LYS A 102 43.25 -17.45 27.95
CA LYS A 102 44.55 -16.90 27.52
C LYS A 102 44.78 -17.05 26.02
N LYS A 103 44.32 -18.15 25.41
CA LYS A 103 44.39 -18.34 23.96
C LYS A 103 43.45 -17.39 23.22
N VAL A 104 42.20 -17.25 23.69
CA VAL A 104 41.22 -16.33 23.11
C VAL A 104 41.75 -14.91 23.16
N LYS A 105 42.30 -14.47 24.30
CA LYS A 105 42.96 -13.16 24.44
C LYS A 105 44.10 -12.97 23.43
N THR A 106 45.00 -13.96 23.35
CA THR A 106 46.11 -13.92 22.39
C THR A 106 45.63 -13.83 20.94
N ASN A 107 44.53 -14.51 20.60
CA ASN A 107 43.94 -14.48 19.26
C ASN A 107 43.25 -13.13 18.98
N TYR A 108 42.55 -12.59 19.98
CA TYR A 108 41.93 -11.26 19.90
C TYR A 108 43.00 -10.19 19.65
N ASP A 109 44.09 -10.20 20.42
CA ASP A 109 45.18 -9.23 20.28
C ASP A 109 45.84 -9.27 18.89
N LYS A 110 45.82 -10.43 18.23
CA LYS A 110 46.37 -10.62 16.87
C LYS A 110 45.42 -10.22 15.75
N SER A 111 44.13 -10.46 15.91
CA SER A 111 43.16 -10.40 14.81
C SER A 111 42.16 -9.25 14.90
N GLN A 112 41.87 -8.75 16.11
CA GLN A 112 40.80 -7.79 16.39
C GLN A 112 39.48 -8.17 15.69
N SER A 113 39.14 -9.47 15.72
CA SER A 113 37.97 -10.03 15.02
C SER A 113 36.62 -9.58 15.59
N TYR A 114 36.61 -8.92 16.75
CA TYR A 114 35.43 -8.42 17.44
C TYR A 114 35.51 -6.91 17.62
N SER A 115 34.37 -6.23 17.51
CA SER A 115 34.28 -4.78 17.67
C SER A 115 34.29 -4.34 19.13
N ALA A 116 33.85 -5.21 20.05
CA ALA A 116 33.95 -4.97 21.49
C ALA A 116 35.40 -5.02 21.96
N ALA A 117 35.73 -4.18 22.94
CA ALA A 117 37.02 -4.24 23.62
C ALA A 117 37.12 -5.51 24.49
N PHE A 118 38.31 -6.10 24.63
CA PHE A 118 38.47 -7.39 25.31
C PHE A 118 37.96 -7.38 26.76
N GLN A 119 38.09 -6.27 27.48
CA GLN A 119 37.55 -6.12 28.85
C GLN A 119 36.02 -6.26 28.94
N ASN A 120 35.31 -6.11 27.83
CA ASN A 120 33.86 -6.28 27.73
C ASN A 120 33.45 -7.71 27.32
N PHE A 121 34.40 -8.65 27.31
CA PHE A 121 34.13 -10.06 27.14
C PHE A 121 33.73 -10.67 28.48
N HIS A 122 32.70 -11.51 28.44
CA HIS A 122 32.12 -12.19 29.58
C HIS A 122 32.16 -13.69 29.30
N PHE A 123 32.97 -14.42 30.04
CA PHE A 123 33.14 -15.87 29.89
C PHE A 123 32.27 -16.59 30.91
N ILE A 124 31.29 -17.35 30.43
CA ILE A 124 30.21 -17.85 31.29
C ILE A 124 30.13 -19.37 31.20
N LEU A 125 30.33 -20.03 32.33
CA LEU A 125 29.93 -21.42 32.49
C LEU A 125 28.46 -21.44 32.92
N PHE A 126 27.59 -22.00 32.08
CA PHE A 126 26.14 -21.89 32.23
C PHE A 126 25.52 -23.27 32.41
N SER A 127 24.91 -23.51 33.57
CA SER A 127 24.42 -24.84 33.95
C SER A 127 23.03 -24.79 34.56
N ASN A 128 22.16 -25.73 34.15
CA ASN A 128 20.86 -25.93 34.79
C ASN A 128 20.96 -26.58 36.17
N SER A 129 22.09 -27.23 36.47
CA SER A 129 22.30 -27.92 37.74
C SER A 129 22.73 -26.99 38.88
N VAL A 130 22.63 -27.50 40.10
CA VAL A 130 23.09 -26.86 41.35
C VAL A 130 24.56 -27.20 41.63
N LEU A 131 25.29 -26.25 42.21
CA LEU A 131 26.56 -26.54 42.87
C LEU A 131 26.29 -27.29 44.18
N GLU A 132 26.95 -28.42 44.40
CA GLU A 132 26.76 -29.24 45.60
C GLU A 132 27.11 -28.45 46.88
N LYS A 133 26.22 -28.52 47.89
CA LYS A 133 26.32 -27.74 49.13
C LYS A 133 27.56 -28.14 49.93
N TYR A 134 28.44 -27.17 50.22
CA TYR A 134 29.34 -27.20 51.37
C TYR A 134 29.27 -25.84 52.04
N GLU A 135 28.49 -25.77 53.11
CA GLU A 135 28.03 -24.53 53.78
C GLU A 135 27.31 -23.57 52.81
N GLU A 136 26.36 -22.77 53.28
CA GLU A 136 25.65 -21.86 52.38
C GLU A 136 26.62 -20.77 51.96
N ILE A 137 27.29 -20.93 50.81
CA ILE A 137 28.12 -19.89 50.20
C ILE A 137 27.30 -18.60 50.24
N GLY A 138 27.74 -17.67 51.08
CA GLY A 138 27.08 -16.41 51.35
C GLY A 138 27.43 -15.36 50.29
N GLU A 139 27.21 -14.10 50.67
CA GLU A 139 27.68 -12.94 49.91
C GLU A 139 29.20 -12.70 50.11
N ASP A 140 29.77 -13.26 51.18
CA ASP A 140 31.20 -13.21 51.47
C ASP A 140 32.01 -14.25 50.69
N TRP A 141 33.28 -13.93 50.44
CA TRP A 141 34.23 -14.85 49.81
C TRP A 141 34.47 -16.05 50.70
N THR A 142 34.05 -17.22 50.23
CA THR A 142 34.20 -18.51 50.90
C THR A 142 35.31 -19.29 50.22
N LYS A 143 36.26 -19.83 50.98
CA LYS A 143 37.30 -20.71 50.44
C LYS A 143 36.68 -22.02 49.97
N LEU A 144 36.89 -22.40 48.71
CA LEU A 144 36.48 -23.70 48.22
C LEU A 144 37.41 -24.75 48.84
N GLU A 145 36.90 -25.54 49.77
CA GLU A 145 37.61 -26.70 50.35
C GLU A 145 36.98 -28.01 49.89
N PRO A 146 37.09 -28.36 48.60
CA PRO A 146 36.38 -29.50 48.07
C PRO A 146 36.90 -30.80 48.69
N ILE A 147 35.98 -31.73 48.95
CA ILE A 147 36.28 -33.04 49.52
C ILE A 147 36.32 -34.09 48.39
N ALA A 148 37.40 -34.85 48.31
CA ALA A 148 37.49 -36.05 47.47
C ALA A 148 37.87 -37.24 48.36
N ASP A 149 37.15 -38.36 48.25
CA ASP A 149 37.42 -39.59 49.01
C ASP A 149 37.59 -39.35 50.54
N GLY A 150 36.79 -38.43 51.10
CA GLY A 150 36.82 -38.08 52.53
C GLY A 150 37.98 -37.17 52.97
N LYS A 151 38.81 -36.68 52.04
CA LYS A 151 39.91 -35.74 52.33
C LYS A 151 39.63 -34.37 51.70
N LYS A 152 39.86 -33.30 52.48
CA LYS A 152 39.86 -31.92 51.96
C LYS A 152 41.04 -31.75 51.00
N ILE A 153 40.76 -31.21 49.82
CA ILE A 153 41.80 -30.78 48.88
C ILE A 153 42.04 -29.29 49.11
N ASP A 154 43.30 -28.94 49.40
CA ASP A 154 43.69 -27.53 49.52
C ASP A 154 43.59 -26.84 48.16
N SER A 155 42.97 -25.67 48.16
CA SER A 155 42.59 -24.93 46.96
C SER A 155 42.67 -23.44 47.26
N ASP A 156 43.42 -22.72 46.44
CA ASP A 156 43.53 -21.26 46.52
C ASP A 156 42.34 -20.55 45.85
N ILE A 157 41.25 -21.27 45.57
CA ILE A 157 40.09 -20.72 44.88
C ILE A 157 39.02 -20.31 45.89
N LEU A 158 38.58 -19.06 45.78
CA LEU A 158 37.48 -18.51 46.57
C LEU A 158 36.25 -18.37 45.67
N ILE A 159 35.08 -18.60 46.24
CA ILE A 159 33.79 -18.42 45.56
C ILE A 159 32.86 -17.58 46.42
N ARG A 160 32.01 -16.78 45.80
CA ARG A 160 30.88 -16.12 46.48
C ARG A 160 29.68 -16.05 45.57
N LYS A 161 28.49 -15.92 46.15
CA LYS A 161 27.31 -15.50 45.39
C LYS A 161 27.49 -14.05 44.96
N PHE A 162 27.04 -13.72 43.77
CA PHE A 162 27.19 -12.38 43.22
C PHE A 162 25.98 -11.99 42.38
N ASP A 163 25.13 -11.14 42.94
CA ASP A 163 23.88 -10.76 42.28
C ASP A 163 23.99 -9.48 41.45
N ASP A 164 24.94 -8.59 41.75
CA ASP A 164 25.11 -7.32 41.05
C ASP A 164 26.12 -7.41 39.90
N CYS A 165 25.76 -8.12 38.83
CA CYS A 165 26.58 -8.22 37.62
C CYS A 165 25.87 -7.69 36.38
N PHE A 166 26.65 -7.11 35.47
CA PHE A 166 26.15 -6.59 34.20
C PHE A 166 25.46 -7.69 33.39
N GLU A 167 26.06 -8.87 33.37
CA GLU A 167 25.57 -10.04 32.65
C GLU A 167 24.16 -10.45 33.12
N LYS A 168 23.82 -10.29 34.41
CA LYS A 168 22.48 -10.62 34.92
C LYS A 168 21.39 -9.74 34.31
N LYS A 169 21.68 -8.51 33.90
CA LYS A 169 20.70 -7.64 33.23
C LYS A 169 20.21 -8.24 31.90
N PHE A 170 21.05 -9.03 31.24
CA PHE A 170 20.77 -9.60 29.92
C PHE A 170 20.58 -11.12 29.92
N LEU A 171 21.20 -11.83 30.87
CA LEU A 171 21.26 -13.29 30.92
C LEU A 171 20.48 -13.91 32.09
N ASN A 172 19.67 -13.15 32.84
CA ASN A 172 18.89 -13.73 33.93
C ASN A 172 17.86 -14.76 33.40
N PHE A 173 18.16 -16.04 33.61
CA PHE A 173 17.42 -17.17 33.05
C PHE A 173 16.98 -18.19 34.11
N GLY A 174 17.12 -17.84 35.40
CA GLY A 174 16.60 -18.64 36.51
C GLY A 174 15.08 -18.53 36.64
N GLU A 175 14.46 -19.42 37.42
CA GLU A 175 13.08 -19.21 37.89
C GLU A 175 13.09 -18.06 38.90
N SER A 176 12.36 -16.96 38.67
CA SER A 176 12.05 -15.92 39.67
C SER A 176 13.05 -15.82 40.84
N ASP A 177 14.19 -15.16 40.61
CA ASP A 177 15.30 -14.92 41.56
C ASP A 177 16.10 -16.12 42.07
N SER A 178 15.88 -17.34 41.56
CA SER A 178 16.57 -18.57 42.02
C SER A 178 17.85 -18.93 41.28
N GLY A 179 18.13 -18.32 40.12
CA GLY A 179 19.38 -18.52 39.39
C GLY A 179 20.55 -17.99 40.22
N ILE A 180 21.51 -18.85 40.57
CA ILE A 180 22.64 -18.44 41.42
C ILE A 180 23.87 -18.21 40.53
N ASN A 181 24.35 -16.98 40.59
CA ASN A 181 25.57 -16.55 39.93
C ASN A 181 26.70 -16.56 40.95
N TYR A 182 27.81 -17.18 40.57
CA TYR A 182 29.01 -17.23 41.38
C TYR A 182 30.13 -16.45 40.70
N LYS A 183 30.79 -15.59 41.48
CA LYS A 183 32.11 -15.05 41.13
C LYS A 183 33.18 -15.89 41.80
N ILE A 184 34.29 -16.04 41.10
CA ILE A 184 35.44 -16.83 41.52
C ILE A 184 36.64 -15.91 41.56
N LYS A 185 37.55 -16.09 42.52
CA LYS A 185 38.86 -15.45 42.51
C LYS A 185 39.91 -16.38 43.09
N CYS A 186 41.18 -16.01 42.92
CA CYS A 186 42.27 -16.67 43.63
C CYS A 186 42.55 -15.94 44.96
N ASP A 187 42.86 -16.70 46.01
CA ASP A 187 43.28 -16.19 47.32
C ASP A 187 44.69 -15.55 47.26
N LYS A 188 45.50 -15.94 46.27
CA LYS A 188 46.84 -15.38 46.03
C LYS A 188 46.75 -14.16 45.12
N GLU A 189 47.07 -12.98 45.66
CA GLU A 189 47.23 -11.74 44.89
C GLU A 189 48.28 -11.88 43.79
N GLY A 190 48.03 -11.29 42.60
CA GLY A 190 48.94 -11.36 41.46
C GLY A 190 48.96 -12.71 40.74
N SER A 191 47.95 -13.55 40.98
CA SER A 191 47.79 -14.82 40.26
C SER A 191 47.67 -14.57 38.75
N PRO A 192 48.33 -15.37 37.89
CA PRO A 192 48.22 -15.24 36.44
C PRO A 192 46.81 -15.55 35.90
N ASP A 193 45.88 -15.96 36.77
CA ASP A 193 44.48 -16.21 36.45
C ASP A 193 43.54 -15.11 36.96
N GLU A 194 44.05 -14.06 37.62
CA GLU A 194 43.26 -12.97 38.19
C GLU A 194 42.43 -12.24 37.11
N GLU A 195 43.04 -11.98 35.96
CA GLU A 195 42.35 -11.38 34.82
C GLU A 195 41.21 -12.26 34.30
N PHE A 196 41.43 -13.56 34.14
CA PHE A 196 40.39 -14.52 33.75
C PHE A 196 39.22 -14.48 34.72
N PHE A 197 39.50 -14.53 36.03
CA PHE A 197 38.47 -14.54 37.06
C PHE A 197 37.66 -13.24 37.12
N SER A 198 38.22 -12.11 36.72
CA SER A 198 37.47 -10.85 36.64
C SER A 198 36.35 -10.90 35.59
N GLN A 199 36.59 -11.61 34.48
CA GLN A 199 35.68 -11.74 33.33
C GLN A 199 34.91 -13.06 33.31
N PHE A 200 35.22 -13.99 34.21
CA PHE A 200 34.57 -15.28 34.33
C PHE A 200 33.43 -15.25 35.34
N SER A 201 32.32 -15.90 34.99
CA SER A 201 31.16 -16.07 35.86
C SER A 201 30.60 -17.49 35.75
N PHE A 202 30.14 -18.06 36.86
CA PHE A 202 29.53 -19.40 36.88
C PHE A 202 28.06 -19.33 37.27
N TYR A 203 27.20 -19.67 36.32
CA TYR A 203 25.75 -19.61 36.42
C TYR A 203 25.19 -21.00 36.68
N THR A 204 24.44 -21.16 37.76
CA THR A 204 23.81 -22.42 38.18
C THR A 204 22.31 -22.25 38.36
N LYS A 205 21.56 -23.36 38.48
CA LYS A 205 20.08 -23.33 38.59
C LYS A 205 19.40 -22.60 37.42
N GLN A 206 20.00 -22.67 36.24
CA GLN A 206 19.38 -22.15 35.03
C GLN A 206 18.23 -23.08 34.61
N LYS A 207 17.25 -22.56 33.85
CA LYS A 207 16.11 -23.37 33.39
C LYS A 207 16.56 -24.58 32.58
N THR A 208 15.85 -25.69 32.72
CA THR A 208 15.99 -26.91 31.92
C THR A 208 15.53 -26.69 30.48
N ALA A 209 15.81 -27.64 29.59
CA ALA A 209 15.34 -27.58 28.20
C ALA A 209 13.81 -27.40 28.09
N LYS A 210 13.04 -28.19 28.85
CA LYS A 210 11.57 -28.14 28.83
C LYS A 210 11.00 -26.80 29.33
N GLU A 211 11.61 -26.24 30.37
CA GLU A 211 11.24 -24.91 30.90
C GLU A 211 11.61 -23.80 29.91
N THR A 212 12.74 -23.94 29.21
CA THR A 212 13.19 -23.02 28.16
C THR A 212 12.19 -22.97 27.01
N GLU A 213 11.79 -24.14 26.51
CA GLU A 213 10.78 -24.27 25.46
C GLU A 213 9.46 -23.61 25.87
N SER A 214 9.00 -23.88 27.10
CA SER A 214 7.78 -23.30 27.65
C SER A 214 7.87 -21.77 27.76
N LEU A 215 9.04 -21.24 28.12
CA LEU A 215 9.29 -19.80 28.23
C LEU A 215 9.30 -19.12 26.86
N ILE A 216 9.93 -19.71 25.85
CA ILE A 216 9.89 -19.22 24.46
C ILE A 216 8.44 -19.17 23.97
N ALA A 217 7.68 -20.26 24.16
CA ALA A 217 6.27 -20.32 23.80
C ALA A 217 5.47 -19.21 24.49
N HIS A 218 5.69 -19.01 25.79
CA HIS A 218 5.03 -17.97 26.58
C HIS A 218 5.33 -16.56 26.06
N ILE A 219 6.61 -16.25 25.75
CA ILE A 219 7.00 -14.93 25.22
C ILE A 219 6.32 -14.69 23.87
N ILE A 220 6.37 -15.65 22.94
CA ILE A 220 5.76 -15.49 21.61
C ILE A 220 4.25 -15.31 21.74
N LEU A 221 3.56 -16.20 22.45
CA LEU A 221 2.08 -16.20 22.54
C LEU A 221 1.54 -14.99 23.30
N ASN A 222 2.28 -14.46 24.29
CA ASN A 222 1.87 -13.26 25.02
C ASN A 222 2.17 -11.97 24.25
N THR A 223 3.31 -11.92 23.55
CA THR A 223 3.70 -10.76 22.74
C THR A 223 2.79 -10.63 21.53
N PHE A 224 2.51 -11.76 20.87
CA PHE A 224 1.71 -11.85 19.65
C PHE A 224 0.41 -12.59 19.96
N LYS A 225 -0.57 -11.87 20.50
CA LYS A 225 -1.88 -12.44 20.86
C LYS A 225 -2.52 -13.12 19.65
N ASN A 226 -3.23 -14.23 19.89
CA ASN A 226 -3.88 -15.07 18.86
C ASN A 226 -2.93 -15.73 17.85
N CYS A 227 -1.63 -15.74 18.12
CA CYS A 227 -0.66 -16.49 17.32
C CYS A 227 -0.92 -18.00 17.40
N ASN A 228 -0.80 -18.70 16.28
CA ASN A 228 -0.91 -20.16 16.19
C ASN A 228 0.31 -20.83 16.86
N SER A 229 0.12 -21.93 17.59
CA SER A 229 1.20 -22.70 18.22
C SER A 229 2.24 -23.23 17.22
N SER A 230 1.87 -23.42 15.96
CA SER A 230 2.78 -23.79 14.87
C SER A 230 3.89 -22.75 14.64
N VAL A 231 3.69 -21.48 14.98
CA VAL A 231 4.73 -20.45 14.91
C VAL A 231 5.87 -20.75 15.87
N VAL A 232 5.54 -21.18 17.11
CA VAL A 232 6.55 -21.55 18.12
C VAL A 232 7.36 -22.74 17.63
N ILE A 233 6.68 -23.79 17.13
CA ILE A 233 7.34 -24.99 16.60
C ILE A 233 8.27 -24.62 15.44
N ASN A 234 7.79 -23.82 14.48
CA ASN A 234 8.59 -23.41 13.33
C ASN A 234 9.77 -22.50 13.70
N TYR A 235 9.63 -21.69 14.76
CA TYR A 235 10.72 -20.87 15.30
C TYR A 235 11.82 -21.74 15.92
N LEU A 236 11.44 -22.72 16.75
CA LEU A 236 12.38 -23.66 17.35
C LEU A 236 13.09 -24.52 16.31
N ASN A 237 12.33 -25.01 15.32
CA ASN A 237 12.86 -25.74 14.18
C ASN A 237 13.94 -24.93 13.47
N TYR A 238 13.67 -23.65 13.14
CA TYR A 238 14.65 -22.77 12.50
C TYR A 238 15.99 -22.71 13.26
N PHE A 239 15.94 -22.55 14.59
CA PHE A 239 17.15 -22.55 15.42
C PHE A 239 17.84 -23.92 15.49
N SER A 240 17.08 -25.01 15.50
CA SER A 240 17.63 -26.38 15.47
C SER A 240 18.48 -26.60 14.21
N TYR A 241 17.96 -26.24 13.03
CA TYR A 241 18.71 -26.36 11.76
C TYR A 241 19.89 -25.37 11.68
N TRP A 242 19.71 -24.16 12.17
CA TRP A 242 20.79 -23.18 12.21
C TRP A 242 21.95 -23.66 13.09
N CYS A 243 21.69 -24.17 14.29
CA CYS A 243 22.71 -24.71 15.19
C CYS A 243 23.42 -25.93 14.61
N ARG A 244 22.72 -26.76 13.82
CA ARG A 244 23.31 -27.89 13.08
C ARG A 244 24.18 -27.46 11.90
N ARG A 245 24.20 -26.15 11.57
CA ARG A 245 24.89 -25.55 10.42
C ARG A 245 24.34 -26.04 9.07
N ASP A 246 23.06 -26.44 9.04
CA ASP A 246 22.44 -26.99 7.83
C ASP A 246 22.32 -25.96 6.71
N PHE A 247 22.35 -24.66 7.04
CA PHE A 247 22.41 -23.61 6.03
C PHE A 247 23.83 -23.07 5.80
N GLY A 248 24.83 -23.47 6.62
CA GLY A 248 26.19 -22.94 6.70
C GLY A 248 26.55 -22.30 8.06
N ALA A 249 27.79 -21.83 8.20
CA ALA A 249 28.30 -21.21 9.44
C ALA A 249 28.20 -19.67 9.39
N PHE A 250 27.00 -19.12 9.58
CA PHE A 250 26.77 -17.67 9.69
C PHE A 250 26.27 -17.26 11.07
N LYS A 251 26.57 -16.01 11.43
CA LYS A 251 26.06 -15.38 12.64
C LYS A 251 24.66 -14.83 12.40
N LEU A 252 23.72 -15.08 13.31
CA LEU A 252 22.38 -14.49 13.27
C LEU A 252 22.41 -13.08 13.85
N THR A 253 21.78 -12.14 13.15
CA THR A 253 21.62 -10.78 13.66
C THR A 253 20.23 -10.53 14.23
N LYS A 254 20.06 -9.41 14.97
CA LYS A 254 18.74 -8.94 15.42
C LYS A 254 17.75 -8.84 14.26
N LYS A 255 18.22 -8.34 13.11
CA LYS A 255 17.42 -8.20 11.90
C LYS A 255 16.98 -9.56 11.36
N ASP A 256 17.87 -10.54 11.31
CA ASP A 256 17.53 -11.87 10.79
C ASP A 256 16.46 -12.55 11.65
N VAL A 257 16.60 -12.47 12.98
CA VAL A 257 15.64 -13.07 13.91
C VAL A 257 14.29 -12.38 13.85
N ARG A 258 14.25 -11.03 13.81
CA ARG A 258 13.00 -10.27 13.64
C ARG A 258 12.32 -10.58 12.31
N MET A 259 13.08 -10.64 11.22
CA MET A 259 12.54 -10.99 9.89
C MET A 259 12.01 -12.41 9.86
N LYS A 260 12.69 -13.36 10.51
CA LYS A 260 12.22 -14.75 10.61
C LYS A 260 10.93 -14.83 11.42
N LEU A 261 10.86 -14.16 12.56
CA LEU A 261 9.68 -14.13 13.39
C LEU A 261 8.50 -13.50 12.64
N ALA A 262 8.73 -12.38 11.94
CA ALA A 262 7.72 -11.75 11.09
C ALA A 262 7.26 -12.67 9.95
N GLU A 263 8.17 -13.38 9.27
CA GLU A 263 7.82 -14.39 8.27
C GLU A 263 6.85 -15.42 8.86
N LEU A 264 7.18 -16.00 10.01
CA LEU A 264 6.36 -17.04 10.64
C LEU A 264 4.97 -16.52 11.07
N LEU A 265 4.91 -15.29 11.59
CA LEU A 265 3.65 -14.66 12.02
C LEU A 265 2.77 -14.26 10.83
N LEU A 266 3.36 -13.81 9.72
CA LEU A 266 2.64 -13.26 8.56
C LEU A 266 2.28 -14.32 7.50
N THR A 267 3.06 -15.40 7.39
CA THR A 267 2.85 -16.45 6.37
C THR A 267 1.46 -17.08 6.38
N PRO A 268 0.80 -17.30 7.54
CA PRO A 268 -0.58 -17.78 7.58
C PRO A 268 -1.60 -16.84 6.94
N HIS A 269 -1.30 -15.54 6.86
CA HIS A 269 -2.19 -14.51 6.34
C HIS A 269 -1.96 -14.20 4.86
N ILE A 270 -1.01 -14.87 4.19
CA ILE A 270 -0.81 -14.72 2.75
C ILE A 270 -1.94 -15.44 2.01
N PRO A 271 -2.78 -14.75 1.22
CA PRO A 271 -3.82 -15.42 0.45
C PRO A 271 -3.19 -16.31 -0.62
N GLU A 272 -3.74 -17.51 -0.83
CA GLU A 272 -3.26 -18.41 -1.86
C GLU A 272 -3.76 -17.97 -3.25
N PRO A 273 -2.88 -17.79 -4.26
CA PRO A 273 -3.31 -17.42 -5.59
C PRO A 273 -3.95 -18.61 -6.32
N ASN A 274 -4.97 -18.34 -7.14
CA ASN A 274 -5.44 -19.32 -8.11
C ASN A 274 -4.50 -19.35 -9.32
N ILE A 275 -3.48 -20.21 -9.28
CA ILE A 275 -2.41 -20.26 -10.29
C ILE A 275 -2.95 -20.53 -11.70
N GLU A 276 -4.04 -21.29 -11.83
CA GLU A 276 -4.64 -21.62 -13.13
C GLU A 276 -5.28 -20.41 -13.82
N GLU A 277 -5.71 -19.41 -13.05
CA GLU A 277 -6.33 -18.19 -13.56
C GLU A 277 -5.32 -17.07 -13.86
N LEU A 278 -4.06 -17.24 -13.44
CA LEU A 278 -3.01 -16.22 -13.64
C LEU A 278 -2.63 -16.13 -15.12
N LYS A 279 -2.65 -14.90 -15.64
CA LYS A 279 -2.35 -14.62 -17.05
C LYS A 279 -1.14 -13.72 -17.15
N ARG A 280 -0.27 -13.97 -18.14
CA ARG A 280 0.85 -13.09 -18.41
C ARG A 280 0.33 -11.72 -18.87
N LEU A 281 0.72 -10.66 -18.16
CA LEU A 281 0.40 -9.29 -18.51
C LEU A 281 1.51 -8.68 -19.38
N SER A 282 1.19 -7.59 -20.09
CA SER A 282 2.20 -6.87 -20.85
C SER A 282 3.16 -6.17 -19.89
N GLU A 283 4.44 -6.11 -20.26
CA GLU A 283 5.51 -5.56 -19.43
C GLU A 283 5.21 -4.12 -18.96
N ILE A 284 4.63 -3.30 -19.83
CA ILE A 284 4.23 -1.93 -19.51
C ILE A 284 3.19 -1.88 -18.38
N LYS A 285 2.20 -2.78 -18.40
CA LYS A 285 1.14 -2.85 -17.36
C LYS A 285 1.74 -3.34 -16.04
N THR A 286 2.60 -4.35 -16.10
CA THR A 286 3.32 -4.91 -14.96
C THR A 286 4.17 -3.85 -14.27
N LEU A 287 4.97 -3.09 -15.05
CA LEU A 287 5.83 -2.02 -14.51
C LEU A 287 5.05 -0.87 -13.89
N LEU A 288 3.90 -0.50 -14.45
CA LEU A 288 3.07 0.58 -13.92
C LEU A 288 2.55 0.25 -12.51
N VAL A 289 1.94 -0.93 -12.36
CA VAL A 289 1.39 -1.36 -11.06
C VAL A 289 2.50 -1.68 -10.07
N LEU A 290 3.54 -2.40 -10.48
CA LEU A 290 4.66 -2.71 -9.60
C LEU A 290 5.37 -1.43 -9.13
N GLY A 291 5.45 -0.40 -9.99
CA GLY A 291 5.93 0.92 -9.63
C GLY A 291 5.17 1.53 -8.47
N ILE A 292 3.83 1.46 -8.46
CA ILE A 292 3.00 1.97 -7.35
C ILE A 292 3.25 1.11 -6.10
N LEU A 293 3.18 -0.22 -6.25
CA LEU A 293 3.27 -1.16 -5.13
C LEU A 293 4.63 -1.13 -4.41
N LEU A 294 5.71 -0.77 -5.12
CA LEU A 294 7.05 -0.63 -4.53
C LEU A 294 7.36 0.79 -4.05
N HIS A 295 6.63 1.81 -4.52
CA HIS A 295 6.81 3.20 -4.08
C HIS A 295 6.39 3.36 -2.61
N PHE A 296 5.18 2.91 -2.29
CA PHE A 296 4.62 3.03 -0.94
C PHE A 296 5.06 1.91 -0.02
N ASP A 297 5.20 2.18 1.28
CA ASP A 297 5.47 1.16 2.29
C ASP A 297 4.28 0.19 2.44
N MET A 298 3.07 0.70 2.20
CA MET A 298 1.84 -0.05 2.36
C MET A 298 0.80 0.39 1.32
N VAL A 299 0.12 -0.57 0.73
CA VAL A 299 -0.99 -0.35 -0.22
C VAL A 299 -2.24 -1.02 0.32
N ILE A 300 -3.36 -0.30 0.36
CA ILE A 300 -4.62 -0.82 0.89
C ILE A 300 -5.56 -1.20 -0.25
N LEU A 301 -6.04 -2.44 -0.25
CA LEU A 301 -7.08 -2.96 -1.12
C LEU A 301 -8.36 -3.17 -0.32
N LYS A 302 -9.33 -2.27 -0.48
CA LYS A 302 -10.59 -2.34 0.26
C LYS A 302 -11.55 -3.33 -0.40
N LYS A 303 -11.57 -4.58 0.07
CA LYS A 303 -12.43 -5.67 -0.44
C LYS A 303 -12.27 -5.88 -1.95
N PRO A 304 -11.05 -6.09 -2.45
CA PRO A 304 -10.82 -6.28 -3.87
C PRO A 304 -11.56 -7.50 -4.39
N SER A 305 -12.04 -7.42 -5.62
CA SER A 305 -12.50 -8.62 -6.35
C SER A 305 -11.38 -9.64 -6.54
N ASP A 306 -11.74 -10.92 -6.67
CA ASP A 306 -10.78 -12.00 -6.95
C ASP A 306 -10.02 -11.74 -8.26
N GLU A 307 -10.67 -11.11 -9.24
CA GLU A 307 -10.05 -10.70 -10.50
C GLU A 307 -8.87 -9.73 -10.28
N VAL A 308 -9.05 -8.73 -9.40
CA VAL A 308 -8.02 -7.74 -9.07
C VAL A 308 -6.86 -8.41 -8.34
N LEU A 309 -7.15 -9.27 -7.37
CA LEU A 309 -6.15 -10.05 -6.64
C LEU A 309 -5.33 -10.95 -7.58
N ASN A 310 -5.99 -11.68 -8.48
CA ASN A 310 -5.35 -12.53 -9.47
C ASN A 310 -4.48 -11.73 -10.44
N LYS A 311 -4.88 -10.51 -10.82
CA LYS A 311 -4.03 -9.61 -11.62
C LYS A 311 -2.78 -9.19 -10.87
N ILE A 312 -2.89 -8.82 -9.59
CA ILE A 312 -1.71 -8.48 -8.78
C ILE A 312 -0.79 -9.71 -8.63
N TRP A 313 -1.34 -10.89 -8.39
CA TRP A 313 -0.56 -12.13 -8.37
C TRP A 313 0.10 -12.42 -9.72
N SER A 314 -0.58 -12.17 -10.82
CA SER A 314 -0.04 -12.32 -12.17
C SER A 314 1.17 -11.41 -12.40
N ILE A 315 1.18 -10.21 -11.83
CA ILE A 315 2.32 -9.27 -11.87
C ILE A 315 3.50 -9.83 -11.07
N PHE A 316 3.25 -10.31 -9.84
CA PHE A 316 4.32 -10.77 -8.94
C PHE A 316 4.95 -12.08 -9.39
N LEU A 317 4.13 -12.98 -9.93
CA LEU A 317 4.53 -14.34 -10.29
C LEU A 317 4.83 -14.49 -11.77
N GLN A 318 4.77 -13.41 -12.57
CA GLN A 318 4.87 -13.42 -14.02
C GLN A 318 6.08 -14.23 -14.54
N GLU A 319 7.25 -14.07 -13.91
CA GLU A 319 8.49 -14.74 -14.27
C GLU A 319 8.56 -16.23 -13.85
N PHE A 320 7.58 -16.67 -13.05
CA PHE A 320 7.53 -17.99 -12.44
C PHE A 320 6.32 -18.82 -12.88
N LEU A 321 5.32 -18.23 -13.55
CA LEU A 321 4.12 -18.93 -14.04
C LEU A 321 4.44 -20.13 -14.94
N SER A 322 5.56 -20.09 -15.68
CA SER A 322 5.97 -21.21 -16.54
C SER A 322 6.66 -22.36 -15.80
N LYS A 323 6.95 -22.19 -14.50
CA LYS A 323 7.87 -23.07 -13.74
C LYS A 323 7.15 -23.94 -12.71
N SER A 324 6.01 -23.49 -12.21
CA SER A 324 5.16 -24.27 -11.31
C SER A 324 3.70 -23.94 -11.58
N LYS A 325 2.85 -24.97 -11.47
CA LYS A 325 1.39 -24.82 -11.46
C LYS A 325 0.82 -24.84 -10.04
N GLU A 326 1.66 -25.05 -9.03
CA GLU A 326 1.22 -25.26 -7.65
C GLU A 326 1.98 -24.35 -6.69
N TRP A 327 1.27 -23.83 -5.69
CA TRP A 327 1.75 -22.80 -4.78
C TRP A 327 2.76 -23.34 -3.76
N THR A 328 2.46 -24.53 -3.22
CA THR A 328 3.17 -25.13 -2.10
C THR A 328 4.10 -26.27 -2.51
N LYS A 329 3.99 -26.80 -3.73
CA LYS A 329 4.87 -27.88 -4.19
C LYS A 329 6.27 -27.38 -4.57
N PRO A 330 7.31 -28.21 -4.35
CA PRO A 330 8.68 -27.90 -4.76
C PRO A 330 8.81 -27.60 -6.26
N ILE A 331 9.62 -26.60 -6.60
CA ILE A 331 10.02 -26.26 -7.98
C ILE A 331 11.41 -26.87 -8.25
N SER A 332 11.68 -27.31 -9.48
CA SER A 332 12.97 -27.92 -9.84
C SER A 332 14.17 -26.98 -9.54
N GLY A 333 15.16 -27.49 -8.80
CA GLY A 333 16.23 -26.70 -8.15
C GLY A 333 17.25 -25.94 -9.03
N ARG A 334 17.16 -25.96 -10.37
CA ARG A 334 18.11 -25.22 -11.24
C ARG A 334 18.04 -23.69 -11.05
N TYR A 335 16.88 -23.13 -10.72
CA TYR A 335 16.66 -21.68 -10.60
C TYR A 335 17.22 -21.04 -9.32
N ILE A 336 17.55 -21.85 -8.32
CA ILE A 336 17.96 -21.38 -6.99
C ILE A 336 19.45 -21.02 -7.00
N LYS A 337 20.25 -21.67 -7.86
CA LYS A 337 21.68 -21.37 -8.03
C LYS A 337 21.93 -19.93 -8.52
N ASP A 338 20.98 -19.35 -9.24
CA ASP A 338 21.07 -17.97 -9.72
C ASP A 338 20.63 -16.95 -8.64
N MET A 339 19.99 -17.40 -7.56
CA MET A 339 19.63 -16.56 -6.42
C MET A 339 20.80 -16.44 -5.43
N VAL A 340 21.94 -15.92 -5.88
CA VAL A 340 23.25 -15.88 -5.19
C VAL A 340 23.24 -15.26 -3.77
N ASN A 341 22.14 -14.65 -3.30
CA ASN A 341 22.04 -14.01 -1.99
C ASN A 341 20.67 -14.24 -1.33
N VAL A 342 20.34 -15.47 -0.92
CA VAL A 342 19.12 -15.71 -0.12
C VAL A 342 19.33 -15.14 1.29
N PRO A 343 18.41 -14.30 1.82
CA PRO A 343 18.53 -13.80 3.20
C PRO A 343 18.60 -14.94 4.21
N ILE A 344 19.43 -14.82 5.24
CA ILE A 344 19.61 -15.86 6.28
C ILE A 344 18.26 -16.21 6.95
N SER A 345 17.44 -15.19 7.19
CA SER A 345 16.08 -15.37 7.72
C SER A 345 15.15 -16.20 6.81
N ALA A 346 15.42 -16.26 5.51
CA ALA A 346 14.60 -17.01 4.56
C ALA A 346 15.06 -18.47 4.37
N LEU A 347 16.18 -18.89 4.93
CA LEU A 347 16.69 -20.26 4.77
C LEU A 347 15.74 -21.26 5.47
N SER A 348 15.63 -22.47 4.92
CA SER A 348 14.77 -23.56 5.41
C SER A 348 15.37 -24.93 5.11
N GLU A 349 14.85 -25.96 5.78
CA GLU A 349 15.38 -27.33 5.87
C GLU A 349 15.86 -27.93 4.54
N ASN A 350 15.12 -27.71 3.45
CA ASN A 350 15.46 -28.21 2.11
C ASN A 350 15.57 -27.08 1.08
N PHE A 351 16.78 -26.53 0.88
CA PHE A 351 17.04 -25.64 -0.26
C PHE A 351 16.75 -26.26 -1.62
N ASN A 352 16.76 -27.59 -1.71
CA ASN A 352 16.47 -28.28 -2.95
C ASN A 352 14.97 -28.32 -3.30
N GLU A 353 14.10 -27.95 -2.36
CA GLU A 353 12.64 -28.09 -2.46
C GLU A 353 11.91 -26.74 -2.27
N ILE A 354 12.37 -25.68 -2.93
CA ILE A 354 11.74 -24.36 -2.84
C ILE A 354 10.41 -24.36 -3.61
N SER A 355 9.30 -24.10 -2.92
CA SER A 355 7.99 -23.86 -3.51
C SER A 355 7.81 -22.42 -4.02
N LEU A 356 6.76 -22.17 -4.81
CA LEU A 356 6.45 -20.82 -5.29
C LEU A 356 6.14 -19.87 -4.13
N LYS A 357 5.45 -20.36 -3.10
CA LYS A 357 5.22 -19.65 -1.83
C LYS A 357 6.52 -19.21 -1.17
N LYS A 358 7.48 -20.13 -1.05
CA LYS A 358 8.76 -19.84 -0.40
C LYS A 358 9.60 -18.86 -1.22
N LEU A 359 9.58 -19.00 -2.54
CA LEU A 359 10.25 -18.09 -3.46
C LEU A 359 9.70 -16.65 -3.32
N TYR A 360 8.38 -16.51 -3.27
CA TYR A 360 7.72 -15.23 -3.06
C TYR A 360 8.13 -14.58 -1.73
N ILE A 361 8.18 -15.37 -0.64
CA ILE A 361 8.67 -14.89 0.67
C ILE A 361 10.13 -14.43 0.57
N ILE A 362 10.99 -15.17 -0.14
CA ILE A 362 12.39 -14.77 -0.37
C ILE A 362 12.47 -13.42 -1.11
N LEU A 363 11.65 -13.22 -2.15
CA LEU A 363 11.59 -11.97 -2.91
C LEU A 363 11.10 -10.80 -2.03
N TRP A 364 10.12 -11.02 -1.16
CA TRP A 364 9.72 -10.03 -0.17
C TRP A 364 10.84 -9.70 0.83
N GLN A 365 11.53 -10.71 1.37
CA GLN A 365 12.67 -10.49 2.26
C GLN A 365 13.85 -9.80 1.56
N LYS A 366 13.97 -9.91 0.23
CA LYS A 366 14.90 -9.09 -0.58
C LYS A 366 14.40 -7.68 -0.86
N GLY A 367 13.11 -7.42 -0.68
CA GLY A 367 12.46 -6.13 -0.98
C GLY A 367 12.22 -5.91 -2.47
N THR A 368 12.18 -6.99 -3.28
CA THR A 368 11.86 -6.90 -4.71
C THR A 368 10.36 -6.95 -4.97
N LEU A 369 9.59 -7.54 -4.07
CA LEU A 369 8.13 -7.61 -4.12
C LEU A 369 7.55 -7.22 -2.75
N PRO A 370 6.35 -6.62 -2.71
CA PRO A 370 5.63 -6.45 -1.46
C PRO A 370 4.97 -7.77 -1.02
N LEU A 371 4.64 -7.87 0.27
CA LEU A 371 3.89 -9.00 0.81
C LEU A 371 2.39 -8.70 0.87
N ILE A 372 1.60 -9.46 0.11
CA ILE A 372 0.14 -9.46 0.18
C ILE A 372 -0.30 -10.20 1.45
N LEU A 373 -1.11 -9.53 2.26
CA LEU A 373 -1.66 -10.04 3.50
C LEU A 373 -3.17 -9.83 3.49
N LYS A 374 -3.92 -10.90 3.75
CA LYS A 374 -5.35 -10.83 4.06
C LYS A 374 -5.50 -10.62 5.55
N VAL A 375 -6.09 -9.49 5.92
CA VAL A 375 -6.27 -9.11 7.32
C VAL A 375 -7.73 -9.30 7.65
N GLY A 376 -8.03 -10.12 8.66
CA GLY A 376 -9.39 -10.28 9.13
C GLY A 376 -10.01 -8.98 9.67
N LYS A 377 -11.33 -8.98 9.81
CA LYS A 377 -12.09 -7.85 10.37
C LYS A 377 -11.96 -7.73 11.89
N ASP A 378 -11.46 -8.78 12.54
CA ASP A 378 -11.34 -8.85 13.98
C ASP A 378 -10.16 -7.98 14.46
N ALA A 379 -10.46 -6.93 15.22
CA ALA A 379 -9.45 -5.99 15.73
C ALA A 379 -8.22 -6.67 16.40
N PRO A 380 -8.37 -7.77 17.18
CA PRO A 380 -7.23 -8.47 17.72
C PRO A 380 -6.30 -9.10 16.65
N GLU A 381 -6.87 -9.61 15.56
CA GLU A 381 -6.09 -10.15 14.44
C GLU A 381 -5.34 -9.02 13.71
N GLN A 382 -5.99 -7.87 13.52
CA GLN A 382 -5.36 -6.68 12.92
C GLN A 382 -4.16 -6.22 13.74
N GLN A 383 -4.31 -6.13 15.07
CA GLN A 383 -3.21 -5.73 15.96
C GLN A 383 -2.02 -6.68 15.89
N HIS A 384 -2.27 -7.99 15.86
CA HIS A 384 -1.22 -9.01 15.71
C HIS A 384 -0.43 -8.83 14.41
N ILE A 385 -1.12 -8.66 13.28
CA ILE A 385 -0.48 -8.47 11.97
C ILE A 385 0.34 -7.17 11.96
N LEU A 386 -0.19 -6.08 12.52
CA LEU A 386 0.54 -4.81 12.62
C LEU A 386 1.79 -4.92 13.50
N GLN A 387 1.73 -5.65 14.62
CA GLN A 387 2.91 -5.94 15.45
C GLN A 387 3.97 -6.73 14.69
N ALA A 388 3.56 -7.75 13.94
CA ALA A 388 4.46 -8.54 13.10
C ALA A 388 5.10 -7.69 11.98
N ILE A 389 4.33 -6.78 11.38
CA ILE A 389 4.84 -5.80 10.41
C ILE A 389 5.88 -4.87 11.05
N LYS A 390 5.65 -4.39 12.28
CA LYS A 390 6.59 -3.54 13.02
C LYS A 390 7.94 -4.22 13.28
N LEU A 391 7.99 -5.55 13.41
CA LEU A 391 9.26 -6.29 13.49
C LEU A 391 10.15 -6.11 12.26
N CYS A 392 9.54 -5.86 11.09
CA CYS A 392 10.26 -5.66 9.83
C CYS A 392 10.85 -4.25 9.70
N GLU A 393 10.55 -3.34 10.62
CA GLU A 393 11.10 -1.99 10.62
C GLU A 393 12.59 -2.03 10.99
N SER A 394 13.44 -1.56 10.08
CA SER A 394 14.87 -1.38 10.29
C SER A 394 15.30 -0.01 9.78
N LYS A 395 16.35 0.58 10.39
CA LYS A 395 16.93 1.85 9.95
C LYS A 395 17.29 1.74 8.45
N GLY A 396 16.64 2.51 7.59
CA GLY A 396 16.91 2.54 6.15
C GLY A 396 15.72 2.19 5.26
N LYS A 397 15.55 0.90 4.93
CA LYS A 397 14.54 0.44 3.95
C LYS A 397 13.44 -0.38 4.63
N LYS A 398 12.22 0.18 4.61
CA LYS A 398 11.01 -0.52 5.07
C LYS A 398 10.62 -1.63 4.10
N LYS A 399 10.05 -2.70 4.65
CA LYS A 399 9.40 -3.75 3.86
C LYS A 399 8.07 -3.23 3.32
N LYS A 400 7.71 -3.73 2.14
CA LYS A 400 6.54 -3.28 1.39
C LYS A 400 5.41 -4.28 1.59
N PHE A 401 4.18 -3.80 1.76
CA PHE A 401 3.02 -4.62 2.06
C PHE A 401 1.80 -4.23 1.23
N VAL A 402 0.98 -5.21 0.88
CA VAL A 402 -0.35 -5.00 0.30
C VAL A 402 -1.36 -5.61 1.24
N LEU A 403 -2.23 -4.78 1.80
CA LEU A 403 -3.24 -5.21 2.76
C LEU A 403 -4.57 -5.39 2.05
N VAL A 404 -5.11 -6.59 2.13
CA VAL A 404 -6.44 -6.93 1.65
C VAL A 404 -7.38 -6.81 2.84
N GLU A 405 -8.37 -5.92 2.71
CA GLU A 405 -9.34 -5.45 3.71
C GLU A 405 -8.99 -4.12 4.41
N GLU A 406 -10.02 -3.50 4.99
CA GLU A 406 -9.93 -2.21 5.67
C GLU A 406 -9.34 -2.42 7.07
N ILE A 407 -8.22 -1.76 7.33
CA ILE A 407 -7.52 -1.80 8.62
C ILE A 407 -7.61 -0.45 9.29
N TYR A 408 -7.88 -0.45 10.58
CA TYR A 408 -7.73 0.73 11.41
C TYR A 408 -6.25 0.92 11.79
N LEU A 409 -5.61 1.91 11.17
CA LEU A 409 -4.17 2.16 11.34
C LEU A 409 -3.95 3.25 12.42
N GLU A 410 -3.91 2.86 13.69
CA GLU A 410 -3.72 3.81 14.82
C GLU A 410 -2.30 4.40 14.90
N ASP A 411 -1.31 3.86 14.21
CA ASP A 411 0.11 4.24 14.40
C ASP A 411 0.95 4.03 13.13
N THR A 412 0.66 4.81 12.08
CA THR A 412 1.35 4.75 10.78
C THR A 412 1.97 6.07 10.34
N SER A 413 2.22 6.99 11.28
CA SER A 413 2.75 8.34 11.00
C SER A 413 4.05 8.34 10.16
N ASN A 414 4.87 7.31 10.31
CA ASN A 414 6.13 7.17 9.58
C ASN A 414 6.01 6.42 8.24
N TRP A 415 4.83 5.90 7.88
CA TRP A 415 4.63 5.03 6.71
C TRP A 415 4.04 5.80 5.54
N THR A 416 4.59 5.56 4.36
CA THR A 416 3.95 6.00 3.11
C THR A 416 2.87 4.99 2.73
N ILE A 417 1.62 5.45 2.65
CA ILE A 417 0.46 4.58 2.41
C ILE A 417 -0.26 5.03 1.13
N PHE A 418 -0.50 4.08 0.22
CA PHE A 418 -1.39 4.29 -0.92
C PHE A 418 -2.81 3.84 -0.56
N ARG A 419 -3.73 4.81 -0.53
CA ARG A 419 -5.17 4.62 -0.36
C ARG A 419 -5.90 4.89 -1.66
N ASN A 420 -5.50 5.97 -2.35
CA ASN A 420 -6.07 6.39 -3.61
C ASN A 420 -5.06 7.22 -4.42
N LEU A 421 -5.46 7.58 -5.64
CA LEU A 421 -4.65 8.32 -6.59
C LEU A 421 -4.18 9.69 -6.06
N SER A 422 -4.82 10.26 -5.03
CA SER A 422 -4.37 11.51 -4.41
C SER A 422 -3.01 11.38 -3.73
N ASP A 423 -2.70 10.19 -3.18
CA ASP A 423 -1.43 9.91 -2.51
C ASP A 423 -0.24 9.92 -3.48
N LEU A 424 -0.49 9.91 -4.80
CA LEU A 424 0.54 9.98 -5.84
C LEU A 424 0.82 11.42 -6.33
N ARG A 425 0.02 12.44 -5.98
CA ARG A 425 0.07 13.77 -6.64
C ARG A 425 1.47 14.41 -6.69
N SER A 426 2.30 14.22 -5.67
CA SER A 426 3.66 14.74 -5.59
C SER A 426 4.69 13.94 -6.39
N GLU A 427 4.29 12.82 -6.97
CA GLU A 427 5.17 11.82 -7.58
C GLU A 427 5.12 11.86 -9.10
N ASN A 428 6.26 11.62 -9.75
CA ASN A 428 6.33 11.43 -11.20
C ASN A 428 5.39 10.32 -11.69
N LEU A 429 5.16 9.32 -10.83
CA LEU A 429 4.29 8.20 -11.11
C LEU A 429 2.82 8.61 -11.32
N TYR A 430 2.34 9.69 -10.69
CA TYR A 430 1.00 10.23 -10.95
C TYR A 430 0.79 10.56 -12.42
N ASN A 431 1.73 11.30 -13.00
CA ASN A 431 1.69 11.67 -14.41
C ASN A 431 1.74 10.44 -15.32
N VAL A 432 2.51 9.41 -14.97
CA VAL A 432 2.54 8.15 -15.72
C VAL A 432 1.19 7.45 -15.68
N VAL A 433 0.54 7.40 -14.52
CA VAL A 433 -0.77 6.76 -14.32
C VAL A 433 -1.85 7.49 -15.12
N ILE A 434 -2.02 8.80 -14.92
CA ILE A 434 -3.14 9.55 -15.54
C ILE A 434 -3.02 9.67 -17.07
N ASN A 435 -1.80 9.63 -17.62
CA ASN A 435 -1.58 9.74 -19.07
C ASN A 435 -1.57 8.38 -19.78
N ARG A 436 -1.62 7.25 -19.07
CA ARG A 436 -1.58 5.91 -19.67
C ARG A 436 -2.84 5.09 -19.45
N LEU A 437 -3.54 5.30 -18.34
CA LEU A 437 -4.72 4.49 -18.02
C LEU A 437 -5.94 5.00 -18.77
N PRO A 438 -6.61 4.15 -19.58
CA PRO A 438 -7.87 4.50 -20.20
C PRO A 438 -9.03 4.27 -19.24
N VAL A 439 -10.06 5.10 -19.36
CA VAL A 439 -11.34 4.96 -18.66
C VAL A 439 -12.49 5.26 -19.62
N SER A 440 -13.63 4.61 -19.45
CA SER A 440 -14.87 4.93 -20.13
C SER A 440 -15.97 5.15 -19.11
N VAL A 441 -16.85 6.12 -19.35
CA VAL A 441 -18.01 6.41 -18.50
C VAL A 441 -19.27 6.09 -19.29
N GLN A 442 -20.18 5.32 -18.68
CA GLN A 442 -21.49 4.87 -19.16
C GLN A 442 -21.80 5.19 -20.62
N GLY A 443 -21.34 4.31 -21.51
CA GLY A 443 -21.66 4.39 -22.92
C GLY A 443 -20.92 5.47 -23.68
N ARG A 444 -19.79 5.99 -23.19
CA ARG A 444 -18.90 6.93 -23.91
C ARG A 444 -17.66 6.24 -24.47
N PRO A 445 -16.99 6.85 -25.48
CA PRO A 445 -15.67 6.39 -25.90
C PRO A 445 -14.69 6.36 -24.73
N SER A 446 -13.69 5.48 -24.84
CA SER A 446 -12.59 5.44 -23.88
C SER A 446 -11.73 6.69 -24.05
N ILE A 447 -11.43 7.34 -22.93
CA ILE A 447 -10.59 8.53 -22.82
C ILE A 447 -9.44 8.25 -21.87
N LEU A 448 -8.41 9.11 -21.86
CA LEU A 448 -7.36 9.02 -20.84
C LEU A 448 -7.90 9.48 -19.49
N LEU A 449 -7.40 8.86 -18.42
CA LEU A 449 -7.79 9.23 -17.06
C LEU A 449 -7.56 10.72 -16.76
N ARG A 450 -6.49 11.32 -17.29
CA ARG A 450 -6.23 12.76 -17.20
C ARG A 450 -7.41 13.61 -17.68
N GLU A 451 -8.05 13.24 -18.79
CA GLU A 451 -9.17 13.99 -19.36
C GLU A 451 -10.39 13.93 -18.44
N LEU A 452 -10.63 12.78 -17.80
CA LEU A 452 -11.70 12.63 -16.82
C LEU A 452 -11.44 13.52 -15.58
N LEU A 453 -10.21 13.55 -15.09
CA LEU A 453 -9.82 14.35 -13.92
C LEU A 453 -9.84 15.87 -14.17
N GLN A 454 -9.74 16.30 -15.44
CA GLN A 454 -9.92 17.72 -15.80
C GLN A 454 -11.38 18.18 -15.66
N ILE A 455 -12.33 17.25 -15.74
CA ILE A 455 -13.76 17.53 -15.58
C ILE A 455 -14.11 17.58 -14.10
N ASP A 456 -13.62 16.61 -13.33
CA ASP A 456 -13.85 16.52 -11.90
C ASP A 456 -12.60 16.03 -11.16
N GLU A 457 -11.90 16.98 -10.54
CA GLU A 457 -10.68 16.70 -9.78
C GLU A 457 -10.96 15.89 -8.49
N SER A 458 -12.20 15.91 -7.99
CA SER A 458 -12.56 15.19 -6.76
C SER A 458 -12.45 13.66 -6.92
N LEU A 459 -12.57 13.16 -8.15
CA LEU A 459 -12.42 11.75 -8.52
C LEU A 459 -11.03 11.18 -8.18
N VAL A 460 -10.00 12.04 -8.05
CA VAL A 460 -8.67 11.62 -7.61
C VAL A 460 -8.72 10.90 -6.25
N ASN A 461 -9.67 11.26 -5.38
CA ASN A 461 -9.83 10.62 -4.07
C ASN A 461 -10.62 9.30 -4.13
N SER A 462 -11.32 9.04 -5.24
CA SER A 462 -12.17 7.86 -5.43
C SER A 462 -11.44 6.72 -6.16
N ILE A 463 -10.39 7.03 -6.92
CA ILE A 463 -9.63 6.03 -7.68
C ILE A 463 -8.62 5.35 -6.77
N THR A 464 -8.90 4.12 -6.35
CA THR A 464 -8.02 3.29 -5.54
C THR A 464 -7.15 2.39 -6.41
N MET A 465 -6.37 1.51 -5.78
CA MET A 465 -5.56 0.52 -6.49
C MET A 465 -6.43 -0.48 -7.28
N GLU A 466 -7.65 -0.76 -6.80
CA GLU A 466 -8.59 -1.64 -7.51
C GLU A 466 -8.96 -1.05 -8.87
N GLU A 467 -9.41 0.21 -8.91
CA GLU A 467 -9.74 0.88 -10.17
C GLU A 467 -8.52 0.95 -11.10
N ILE A 468 -7.32 1.24 -10.57
CA ILE A 468 -6.07 1.26 -11.36
C ILE A 468 -5.79 -0.10 -12.01
N VAL A 469 -5.96 -1.20 -11.27
CA VAL A 469 -5.74 -2.55 -11.78
C VAL A 469 -6.79 -2.91 -12.85
N LEU A 470 -8.04 -2.51 -12.66
CA LEU A 470 -9.11 -2.74 -13.63
C LEU A 470 -8.90 -1.93 -14.92
N MET A 471 -8.39 -0.69 -14.82
CA MET A 471 -8.05 0.16 -15.97
C MET A 471 -6.95 -0.43 -16.86
N LEU A 472 -6.12 -1.36 -16.35
CA LEU A 472 -5.09 -2.00 -17.15
C LEU A 472 -5.64 -2.71 -18.38
N ASP A 473 -6.89 -3.19 -18.35
CA ASP A 473 -7.49 -3.90 -19.49
C ASP A 473 -8.04 -2.97 -20.57
N GLY A 474 -8.04 -1.65 -20.33
CA GLY A 474 -8.56 -0.64 -21.25
C GLY A 474 -10.09 -0.61 -21.38
N ASN A 475 -10.79 -1.52 -20.69
CA ASN A 475 -12.25 -1.63 -20.69
C ASN A 475 -12.86 -1.21 -19.34
N PHE A 476 -12.13 -0.48 -18.49
CA PHE A 476 -12.70 -0.02 -17.23
C PHE A 476 -13.82 0.98 -17.52
N LEU A 477 -15.04 0.49 -17.30
CA LEU A 477 -16.27 1.16 -17.64
C LEU A 477 -17.02 1.48 -16.36
N ILE A 478 -17.27 2.77 -16.15
CA ILE A 478 -18.09 3.26 -15.05
C ILE A 478 -19.54 3.32 -15.54
N GLY A 479 -20.33 2.26 -15.28
CA GLY A 479 -21.74 2.16 -15.69
C GLY A 479 -21.99 1.22 -16.88
N ASP A 480 -23.10 1.42 -17.61
CA ASP A 480 -23.52 0.56 -18.73
C ASP A 480 -22.71 0.73 -20.03
N ASP A 481 -22.52 -0.39 -20.72
CA ASP A 481 -21.89 -0.42 -22.05
C ASP A 481 -22.95 -0.21 -23.14
N CYS A 482 -23.23 1.04 -23.46
CA CYS A 482 -24.19 1.36 -24.52
C CYS A 482 -23.75 0.83 -25.90
N LYS A 483 -22.45 0.54 -26.09
CA LYS A 483 -21.91 0.06 -27.37
C LYS A 483 -22.36 -1.36 -27.69
N LYS A 484 -22.49 -2.24 -26.69
CA LYS A 484 -23.03 -3.60 -26.86
C LYS A 484 -24.45 -3.63 -27.40
N HIS A 485 -25.20 -2.53 -27.27
CA HIS A 485 -26.57 -2.42 -27.74
C HIS A 485 -26.71 -1.73 -29.10
N PHE A 486 -25.61 -1.34 -29.75
CA PHE A 486 -25.70 -0.81 -31.11
C PHE A 486 -25.91 -1.95 -32.11
N PRO A 487 -26.84 -1.78 -33.09
CA PRO A 487 -26.90 -2.69 -34.22
C PRO A 487 -25.56 -2.66 -34.98
N LYS A 488 -25.18 -3.79 -35.59
CA LYS A 488 -23.96 -3.91 -36.42
C LYS A 488 -23.87 -2.83 -37.51
N TYR A 489 -25.03 -2.37 -37.98
CA TYR A 489 -25.17 -1.26 -38.92
C TYR A 489 -26.03 -0.19 -38.25
N TYR A 490 -25.39 0.91 -37.83
CA TYR A 490 -26.11 2.11 -37.44
C TYR A 490 -26.54 2.85 -38.70
N VAL A 491 -27.82 3.18 -38.79
CA VAL A 491 -28.34 4.04 -39.88
C VAL A 491 -28.43 5.45 -39.30
N PRO A 492 -27.64 6.42 -39.82
CA PRO A 492 -27.72 7.81 -39.41
C PRO A 492 -29.14 8.33 -39.52
N ARG A 493 -29.56 9.07 -38.50
CA ARG A 493 -30.88 9.67 -38.41
C ARG A 493 -30.75 11.18 -38.45
N GLN A 494 -31.84 11.78 -38.86
CA GLN A 494 -31.98 13.21 -39.03
C GLN A 494 -32.94 13.75 -37.96
N VAL A 495 -32.52 14.82 -37.29
CA VAL A 495 -33.30 15.54 -36.28
C VAL A 495 -33.76 16.87 -36.91
N PRO A 496 -35.06 17.17 -36.93
CA PRO A 496 -35.55 18.40 -37.52
C PRO A 496 -35.07 19.62 -36.74
N LYS A 497 -34.68 20.68 -37.45
CA LYS A 497 -34.49 22.02 -36.87
C LYS A 497 -35.85 22.52 -36.35
N ILE A 498 -35.82 23.37 -35.32
CA ILE A 498 -37.03 23.99 -34.80
C ILE A 498 -37.31 25.23 -35.65
N LEU A 499 -38.00 25.06 -36.77
CA LEU A 499 -38.34 26.16 -37.66
C LEU A 499 -39.73 26.72 -37.34
N ILE A 500 -39.88 28.04 -37.38
CA ILE A 500 -41.13 28.77 -37.19
C ILE A 500 -41.37 29.72 -38.39
N ASN A 501 -42.63 29.98 -38.72
CA ASN A 501 -43.00 30.94 -39.77
C ASN A 501 -42.61 32.37 -39.41
N SER A 502 -42.14 33.14 -40.39
CA SER A 502 -41.66 34.50 -40.17
C SER A 502 -42.75 35.52 -39.82
N GLU A 503 -44.00 35.22 -40.18
CA GLU A 503 -45.21 35.99 -39.85
C GLU A 503 -45.37 36.23 -38.33
N ILE A 504 -44.78 35.37 -37.50
CA ILE A 504 -44.78 35.50 -36.05
C ILE A 504 -44.26 36.87 -35.57
N ILE A 505 -43.29 37.45 -36.28
CA ILE A 505 -42.70 38.74 -35.93
C ILE A 505 -43.70 39.88 -36.12
N ASP A 506 -44.70 39.71 -36.96
CA ASP A 506 -45.75 40.71 -37.17
C ASP A 506 -46.94 40.47 -36.21
N GLU A 507 -47.22 39.21 -35.86
CA GLU A 507 -48.41 38.83 -35.09
C GLU A 507 -48.26 38.87 -33.55
N LEU A 508 -47.12 38.48 -32.97
CA LEU A 508 -46.96 38.40 -31.50
C LEU A 508 -46.35 39.67 -30.89
N ASP A 509 -46.88 40.21 -29.79
CA ASP A 509 -46.30 41.39 -29.09
C ASP A 509 -45.05 41.05 -28.23
N ASP A 510 -44.32 40.01 -28.60
CA ASP A 510 -43.09 39.57 -27.95
C ASP A 510 -41.85 40.28 -28.52
N LEU A 511 -40.75 40.23 -27.78
CA LEU A 511 -39.47 40.76 -28.24
C LEU A 511 -38.69 39.67 -28.97
N PHE A 512 -38.35 39.92 -30.24
CA PHE A 512 -37.48 39.02 -31.01
C PHE A 512 -36.07 39.59 -31.11
N VAL A 513 -35.10 38.74 -30.79
CA VAL A 513 -33.68 38.93 -31.11
C VAL A 513 -33.37 38.04 -32.31
N VAL A 514 -33.21 38.63 -33.49
CA VAL A 514 -32.99 37.92 -34.74
C VAL A 514 -31.51 37.93 -35.09
N SER A 515 -30.87 36.77 -34.98
CA SER A 515 -29.50 36.55 -35.43
C SER A 515 -29.45 36.25 -36.92
N TYR A 516 -28.49 36.79 -37.65
CA TYR A 516 -28.37 36.56 -39.09
C TYR A 516 -26.90 36.46 -39.53
N SER A 517 -26.64 35.77 -40.64
CA SER A 517 -25.28 35.60 -41.18
C SER A 517 -24.78 36.87 -41.87
N ASP A 518 -23.46 36.98 -42.01
CA ASP A 518 -22.83 38.18 -42.60
C ASP A 518 -23.22 38.42 -44.07
N ASP A 519 -23.65 37.36 -44.76
CA ASP A 519 -24.00 37.35 -46.19
C ASP A 519 -25.41 37.89 -46.47
N VAL A 520 -26.24 38.12 -45.44
CA VAL A 520 -27.58 38.67 -45.63
C VAL A 520 -27.52 40.19 -45.67
N GLU A 521 -27.48 40.73 -46.89
CA GLU A 521 -27.57 42.17 -47.12
C GLU A 521 -28.99 42.68 -46.87
N ASN A 522 -29.10 43.90 -46.32
CA ASN A 522 -30.37 44.61 -46.13
C ASN A 522 -31.43 43.85 -45.31
N ILE A 523 -31.03 43.01 -44.36
CA ILE A 523 -31.93 42.25 -43.47
C ILE A 523 -33.07 43.10 -42.86
N HIS A 524 -32.83 44.39 -42.61
CA HIS A 524 -33.83 45.34 -42.11
C HIS A 524 -35.08 45.46 -43.00
N THR A 525 -34.98 45.25 -44.32
CA THR A 525 -36.11 45.35 -45.25
C THR A 525 -37.03 44.13 -45.22
N ASN A 526 -36.62 43.05 -44.56
CA ASN A 526 -37.38 41.80 -44.50
C ASN A 526 -38.46 41.82 -43.41
N PHE A 527 -38.55 42.91 -42.63
CA PHE A 527 -39.47 43.03 -41.52
C PHE A 527 -40.34 44.27 -41.67
N ASN A 528 -41.64 44.14 -41.36
CA ASN A 528 -42.58 45.26 -41.35
C ASN A 528 -42.57 46.03 -40.01
N VAL A 529 -41.68 45.64 -39.10
CA VAL A 529 -41.50 46.24 -37.76
C VAL A 529 -40.18 46.98 -37.67
N ASN A 530 -40.06 47.87 -36.68
CA ASN A 530 -38.83 48.60 -36.45
C ASN A 530 -37.68 47.65 -36.08
N THR A 531 -36.47 47.92 -36.56
CA THR A 531 -35.29 47.09 -36.28
C THR A 531 -34.20 47.90 -35.57
N VAL A 532 -33.50 47.27 -34.63
CA VAL A 532 -32.41 47.89 -33.87
C VAL A 532 -31.21 46.95 -33.81
N ASP A 533 -30.02 47.44 -34.15
CA ASP A 533 -28.80 46.64 -34.04
C ASP A 533 -28.47 46.31 -32.58
N ILE A 534 -28.09 45.06 -32.30
CA ILE A 534 -27.77 44.57 -30.96
C ILE A 534 -26.68 45.41 -30.26
N SER A 535 -25.65 45.82 -31.01
CA SER A 535 -24.56 46.64 -30.47
C SER A 535 -25.05 48.00 -30.00
N LYS A 536 -25.92 48.65 -30.79
CA LYS A 536 -26.55 49.92 -30.43
C LYS A 536 -27.51 49.74 -29.26
N TYR A 537 -28.26 48.64 -29.22
CA TYR A 537 -29.16 48.32 -28.13
C TYR A 537 -28.42 48.13 -26.80
N LEU A 538 -27.30 47.38 -26.80
CA LEU A 538 -26.52 47.09 -25.59
C LEU A 538 -25.67 48.25 -25.09
N ILE A 539 -25.25 49.20 -25.94
CA ILE A 539 -24.55 50.44 -25.51
C ILE A 539 -25.43 51.25 -24.55
N LEU A 540 -26.75 51.06 -24.59
CA LEU A 540 -27.74 51.77 -23.77
C LEU A 540 -27.89 51.18 -22.38
N LYS A 541 -26.94 50.34 -21.92
CA LYS A 541 -26.87 49.85 -20.54
C LYS A 541 -27.26 50.97 -19.57
N PRO A 542 -28.27 50.77 -18.70
CA PRO A 542 -28.53 51.71 -17.63
C PRO A 542 -27.23 51.92 -16.87
N GLN A 543 -26.68 53.14 -16.88
CA GLN A 543 -25.61 53.48 -15.95
C GLN A 543 -26.16 53.16 -14.55
N ARG A 544 -25.48 52.26 -13.84
CA ARG A 544 -25.91 51.71 -12.54
C ARG A 544 -26.40 52.84 -11.63
N GLY A 545 -27.72 52.91 -11.41
CA GLY A 545 -28.33 53.91 -10.50
C GLY A 545 -29.78 54.28 -10.79
N SER A 546 -30.27 54.14 -12.03
CA SER A 546 -31.67 54.46 -12.34
C SER A 546 -32.54 53.21 -12.34
N THR A 547 -33.41 53.08 -11.32
CA THR A 547 -34.37 51.97 -11.10
C THR A 547 -35.58 52.00 -12.04
N SER A 548 -35.54 52.80 -13.10
CA SER A 548 -36.65 52.97 -14.04
C SER A 548 -36.10 53.23 -15.45
N TYR A 549 -35.50 52.22 -16.08
CA TYR A 549 -35.32 52.25 -17.53
C TYR A 549 -36.71 52.12 -18.18
N LYS A 550 -37.18 53.16 -18.87
CA LYS A 550 -38.43 53.14 -19.65
C LYS A 550 -38.06 53.04 -21.14
N PRO A 551 -38.10 51.84 -21.76
CA PRO A 551 -37.74 51.64 -23.17
C PRO A 551 -38.48 52.59 -24.13
N LYS A 552 -39.68 53.04 -23.76
CA LYS A 552 -40.52 53.97 -24.53
C LYS A 552 -39.85 55.32 -24.84
N GLN A 553 -38.96 55.83 -23.98
CA GLN A 553 -38.29 57.11 -24.24
C GLN A 553 -37.12 56.99 -25.24
N PHE A 554 -36.51 55.81 -25.36
CA PHE A 554 -35.44 55.56 -26.32
C PHE A 554 -35.96 55.31 -27.75
N LEU A 555 -37.00 54.50 -27.91
CA LEU A 555 -37.64 54.32 -29.23
C LEU A 555 -38.10 55.66 -29.80
N ALA A 556 -38.64 56.53 -28.96
CA ALA A 556 -39.04 57.87 -29.36
C ALA A 556 -37.85 58.73 -29.84
N SER A 557 -36.64 58.61 -29.29
CA SER A 557 -35.49 59.39 -29.75
C SER A 557 -34.71 58.75 -30.91
N TYR A 558 -34.62 57.41 -30.95
CA TYR A 558 -33.94 56.68 -32.03
C TYR A 558 -34.78 56.66 -33.32
N LEU A 559 -36.10 56.49 -33.22
CA LEU A 559 -37.01 56.52 -34.38
C LEU A 559 -37.25 57.94 -34.92
N VAL A 560 -37.03 59.00 -34.13
CA VAL A 560 -37.16 60.40 -34.59
C VAL A 560 -36.16 60.77 -35.68
N ASN A 561 -35.06 60.03 -35.83
CA ASN A 561 -34.08 60.23 -36.90
C ASN A 561 -34.40 59.49 -38.22
N ILE A 562 -35.49 58.71 -38.29
CA ILE A 562 -35.93 58.03 -39.51
C ILE A 562 -37.08 58.84 -40.12
N GLU A 563 -36.93 59.31 -41.36
CA GLU A 563 -37.78 60.31 -42.05
C GLU A 563 -39.24 59.88 -42.36
N LYS A 564 -39.87 58.98 -41.58
CA LYS A 564 -41.27 58.59 -41.74
C LYS A 564 -42.08 58.83 -40.46
N LYS A 565 -42.56 60.06 -40.31
CA LYS A 565 -43.34 60.53 -39.14
C LYS A 565 -44.78 59.98 -39.02
N GLU A 566 -45.28 59.19 -39.98
CA GLU A 566 -46.69 58.72 -39.97
C GLU A 566 -46.92 57.26 -39.53
N GLN A 567 -45.88 56.49 -39.17
CA GLN A 567 -46.02 55.09 -38.70
C GLN A 567 -45.53 54.82 -37.27
N VAL A 568 -45.43 55.86 -36.42
CA VAL A 568 -44.89 55.75 -35.04
C VAL A 568 -45.89 55.15 -34.02
N MET A 569 -47.10 54.75 -34.43
CA MET A 569 -48.09 54.13 -33.54
C MET A 569 -47.84 52.65 -33.23
N ASN A 570 -46.95 51.96 -33.97
CA ASN A 570 -46.58 50.58 -33.64
C ASN A 570 -45.27 50.57 -32.85
N SER A 571 -45.36 50.44 -31.51
CA SER A 571 -44.20 50.38 -30.60
C SER A 571 -43.38 49.09 -30.70
N LYS A 572 -43.70 48.24 -31.68
CA LYS A 572 -43.07 46.95 -31.90
C LYS A 572 -41.74 47.13 -32.61
N PHE A 573 -40.72 46.48 -32.09
CA PHE A 573 -39.41 46.42 -32.70
C PHE A 573 -38.75 45.07 -32.44
N ILE A 574 -37.77 44.74 -33.26
CA ILE A 574 -36.90 43.58 -33.08
C ILE A 574 -35.45 44.02 -33.00
N ILE A 575 -34.63 43.17 -32.37
CA ILE A 575 -33.20 43.40 -32.22
C ILE A 575 -32.46 42.52 -33.22
N LEU A 576 -31.63 43.10 -34.07
CA LEU A 576 -30.87 42.38 -35.07
C LEU A 576 -29.43 42.13 -34.58
N ALA A 577 -29.02 40.87 -34.61
CA ALA A 577 -27.71 40.42 -34.13
C ALA A 577 -26.88 39.81 -35.27
N LYS A 578 -26.07 40.65 -35.91
CA LYS A 578 -25.19 40.22 -37.02
C LYS A 578 -24.12 39.27 -36.50
N GLY A 579 -23.97 38.10 -37.15
CA GLY A 579 -22.99 37.09 -36.76
C GLY A 579 -23.37 36.26 -35.53
N GLY A 580 -24.61 36.39 -35.04
CA GLY A 580 -25.11 35.67 -33.87
C GLY A 580 -25.33 36.54 -32.63
N CYS A 581 -25.93 35.95 -31.60
CA CYS A 581 -26.18 36.57 -30.31
C CYS A 581 -25.66 35.66 -29.19
N PRO A 582 -24.54 36.00 -28.52
CA PRO A 582 -24.06 35.25 -27.36
C PRO A 582 -25.10 35.17 -26.23
N LYS A 583 -25.11 34.06 -25.49
CA LYS A 583 -26.07 33.82 -24.40
C LYS A 583 -26.09 34.92 -23.35
N GLU A 584 -24.93 35.49 -23.02
CA GLU A 584 -24.83 36.60 -22.07
C GLU A 584 -25.55 37.85 -22.58
N GLN A 585 -25.44 38.14 -23.88
CA GLN A 585 -26.11 39.27 -24.51
C GLN A 585 -27.62 39.05 -24.57
N PHE A 586 -28.07 37.85 -24.95
CA PHE A 586 -29.50 37.50 -24.94
C PHE A 586 -30.08 37.57 -23.52
N HIS A 587 -29.37 37.05 -22.53
CA HIS A 587 -29.77 37.14 -21.13
C HIS A 587 -29.89 38.60 -20.67
N GLU A 588 -28.95 39.45 -21.07
CA GLU A 588 -28.97 40.87 -20.75
C GLU A 588 -30.18 41.58 -21.38
N ILE A 589 -30.41 41.38 -22.69
CA ILE A 589 -31.56 41.94 -23.42
C ILE A 589 -32.88 41.52 -22.77
N SER A 590 -33.00 40.25 -22.43
CA SER A 590 -34.21 39.71 -21.84
C SER A 590 -34.44 40.21 -20.40
N LEU A 591 -33.38 40.49 -19.62
CA LEU A 591 -33.49 41.19 -18.32
C LEU A 591 -33.98 42.62 -18.48
N MET A 592 -33.51 43.34 -19.50
CA MET A 592 -33.94 44.71 -19.79
C MET A 592 -35.41 44.80 -20.23
N ASN A 593 -35.97 43.69 -20.69
CA ASN A 593 -37.35 43.59 -21.20
C ASN A 593 -38.19 42.58 -20.41
N SER A 594 -38.03 42.55 -19.08
CA SER A 594 -38.66 41.57 -18.19
C SER A 594 -40.20 41.52 -18.22
N THR A 595 -40.86 42.50 -18.85
CA THR A 595 -42.32 42.56 -19.00
C THR A 595 -42.86 41.85 -20.24
N LYS A 596 -41.99 41.35 -21.14
CA LYS A 596 -42.37 40.67 -22.38
C LYS A 596 -41.70 39.30 -22.45
N ASN A 597 -42.27 38.37 -23.23
CA ASN A 597 -41.50 37.20 -23.62
C ASN A 597 -40.42 37.66 -24.61
N CYS A 598 -39.26 37.03 -24.53
CA CYS A 598 -38.11 37.34 -25.36
C CYS A 598 -37.68 36.06 -26.08
N HIS A 599 -37.60 36.11 -27.41
CA HIS A 599 -37.28 34.97 -28.25
C HIS A 599 -36.01 35.25 -29.05
N HIS A 600 -35.03 34.37 -28.93
CA HIS A 600 -33.86 34.36 -29.81
C HIS A 600 -34.13 33.43 -30.98
N VAL A 601 -34.10 34.01 -32.17
CA VAL A 601 -34.31 33.27 -33.41
C VAL A 601 -33.16 33.57 -34.37
N HIS A 602 -32.84 32.62 -35.24
CA HIS A 602 -31.89 32.78 -36.33
C HIS A 602 -32.65 32.92 -37.64
N PHE A 603 -32.35 33.97 -38.40
CA PHE A 603 -32.87 34.17 -39.75
C PHE A 603 -32.39 33.04 -40.65
N TYR A 604 -33.34 32.22 -41.10
CA TYR A 604 -33.05 31.06 -41.93
C TYR A 604 -33.30 31.39 -43.40
N ASP A 605 -34.49 31.92 -43.71
CA ASP A 605 -34.84 32.53 -44.99
C ASP A 605 -35.98 33.54 -44.81
N ASN A 606 -36.48 34.10 -45.91
CA ASN A 606 -37.52 35.14 -45.89
C ASN A 606 -38.84 34.68 -45.23
N GLN A 607 -39.10 33.38 -45.16
CA GLN A 607 -40.34 32.82 -44.65
C GLN A 607 -40.17 32.13 -43.30
N ARG A 608 -38.93 31.86 -42.88
CA ARG A 608 -38.66 30.95 -41.77
C ARG A 608 -37.56 31.47 -40.85
N PHE A 609 -37.80 31.28 -39.56
CA PHE A 609 -36.79 31.43 -38.52
C PHE A 609 -36.46 30.09 -37.90
N GLU A 610 -35.20 29.88 -37.55
CA GLU A 610 -34.81 28.81 -36.64
C GLU A 610 -34.89 29.32 -35.21
N TRP A 611 -35.68 28.67 -34.37
CA TRP A 611 -35.87 29.04 -32.99
C TRP A 611 -34.73 28.48 -32.12
N ILE A 612 -33.97 29.37 -31.48
CA ILE A 612 -32.77 29.03 -30.71
C ILE A 612 -33.07 28.89 -29.23
N GLU A 613 -33.62 29.94 -28.60
CA GLU A 613 -33.99 29.94 -27.19
C GLU A 613 -35.08 30.98 -26.87
N SER A 614 -35.71 30.85 -25.70
CA SER A 614 -36.77 31.76 -25.24
C SER A 614 -36.65 32.03 -23.75
N ARG A 615 -37.02 33.25 -23.34
CA ARG A 615 -37.28 33.61 -21.94
C ARG A 615 -38.72 34.10 -21.81
N GLY A 616 -39.52 33.38 -21.04
CA GLY A 616 -40.95 33.64 -20.89
C GLY A 616 -41.79 32.44 -21.32
N SER A 617 -43.07 32.69 -21.62
CA SER A 617 -43.96 31.68 -22.18
C SER A 617 -43.56 31.33 -23.61
N THR A 618 -43.73 30.06 -23.99
CA THR A 618 -43.50 29.58 -25.36
C THR A 618 -44.79 29.09 -26.03
N SER A 619 -45.95 29.22 -25.38
CA SER A 619 -47.20 28.64 -25.87
C SER A 619 -47.67 29.27 -27.18
N GLU A 620 -47.44 30.57 -27.37
CA GLU A 620 -47.88 31.29 -28.57
C GLU A 620 -46.95 31.02 -29.76
N ILE A 621 -45.64 31.11 -29.55
CA ILE A 621 -44.62 30.81 -30.58
C ILE A 621 -44.69 29.38 -31.12
N GLN A 622 -45.12 28.41 -30.29
CA GLN A 622 -45.32 27.03 -30.72
C GLN A 622 -46.38 26.86 -31.81
N ASN A 623 -47.39 27.75 -31.87
CA ASN A 623 -48.43 27.69 -32.90
C ASN A 623 -47.89 28.00 -34.31
N TYR A 624 -46.72 28.64 -34.40
CA TYR A 624 -46.06 28.99 -35.65
C TYR A 624 -44.97 27.99 -36.05
N GLN A 625 -44.75 26.95 -35.24
CA GLN A 625 -43.77 25.92 -35.53
C GLN A 625 -44.21 25.11 -36.74
N LEU A 626 -43.28 24.97 -37.70
CA LEU A 626 -43.51 24.19 -38.91
C LEU A 626 -43.72 22.71 -38.56
N ASN A 627 -44.71 22.12 -39.22
CA ASN A 627 -44.98 20.70 -39.10
C ASN A 627 -43.98 19.89 -39.94
N SER A 628 -43.83 18.61 -39.61
CA SER A 628 -42.88 17.72 -40.31
C SER A 628 -43.10 17.59 -41.82
N LYS A 629 -44.32 17.88 -42.31
CA LYS A 629 -44.66 17.86 -43.75
C LYS A 629 -44.15 19.10 -44.51
N GLU A 630 -43.85 20.18 -43.79
CA GLU A 630 -43.41 21.47 -44.33
C GLU A 630 -41.88 21.59 -44.36
N LEU A 631 -41.18 20.67 -43.66
CA LEU A 631 -39.72 20.62 -43.61
C LEU A 631 -39.14 19.96 -44.86
N LYS A 632 -38.06 20.56 -45.38
CA LYS A 632 -37.24 20.05 -46.49
C LYS A 632 -36.04 19.27 -45.96
N SER A 633 -35.35 18.53 -46.83
CA SER A 633 -34.19 17.71 -46.46
C SER A 633 -33.06 18.47 -45.75
N GLU A 634 -32.86 19.74 -46.12
CA GLU A 634 -31.86 20.65 -45.57
C GLU A 634 -32.24 21.23 -44.20
N ASP A 635 -33.50 21.07 -43.79
CA ASP A 635 -34.02 21.52 -42.49
C ASP A 635 -33.78 20.49 -41.38
N PHE A 636 -32.98 19.47 -41.66
CA PHE A 636 -32.61 18.43 -40.72
C PHE A 636 -31.12 18.45 -40.41
N VAL A 637 -30.80 18.17 -39.16
CA VAL A 637 -29.44 18.00 -38.64
C VAL A 637 -29.16 16.51 -38.54
N GLN A 638 -27.98 16.06 -38.98
CA GLN A 638 -27.58 14.68 -38.74
C GLN A 638 -27.40 14.45 -37.23
N ASP A 639 -27.74 13.26 -36.74
CA ASP A 639 -27.57 12.90 -35.33
C ASP A 639 -26.13 13.07 -34.81
N SER A 640 -25.11 12.93 -35.67
CA SER A 640 -23.71 13.22 -35.36
C SER A 640 -23.46 14.69 -35.00
N ASP A 641 -24.27 15.60 -35.54
CA ASP A 641 -24.07 17.04 -35.47
C ASP A 641 -25.07 17.72 -34.51
N VAL A 642 -25.94 16.94 -33.85
CA VAL A 642 -26.96 17.46 -32.93
C VAL A 642 -26.34 18.29 -31.80
N PHE A 643 -25.23 17.84 -31.21
CA PHE A 643 -24.62 18.56 -30.09
C PHE A 643 -23.88 19.83 -30.52
N THR A 644 -23.33 19.86 -31.74
CA THR A 644 -22.66 21.04 -32.27
C THR A 644 -23.65 22.06 -32.80
N HIS A 645 -24.75 21.61 -33.41
CA HIS A 645 -25.77 22.49 -34.00
C HIS A 645 -26.64 23.19 -32.95
N PHE A 646 -27.16 22.45 -31.97
CA PHE A 646 -28.14 23.02 -31.03
C PHE A 646 -27.52 23.75 -29.83
N ASP A 647 -26.18 23.89 -29.76
CA ASP A 647 -25.37 24.57 -28.73
C ASP A 647 -26.07 24.84 -27.37
N ASN A 648 -26.70 23.83 -26.79
CA ASN A 648 -27.53 23.95 -25.59
C ASN A 648 -27.34 22.73 -24.69
N LYS A 649 -27.70 22.85 -23.42
CA LYS A 649 -27.83 21.71 -22.50
C LYS A 649 -29.04 20.88 -22.93
N ILE A 650 -28.89 20.11 -24.02
CA ILE A 650 -30.00 19.39 -24.65
C ILE A 650 -30.50 18.31 -23.68
N ASN A 651 -31.73 18.49 -23.18
CA ASN A 651 -32.47 17.43 -22.52
C ASN A 651 -33.34 16.75 -23.56
N VAL A 652 -32.96 15.55 -24.01
CA VAL A 652 -33.79 14.79 -24.96
C VAL A 652 -34.76 13.90 -24.17
N ILE A 653 -36.04 14.23 -24.23
CA ILE A 653 -37.12 13.43 -23.63
C ILE A 653 -37.82 12.67 -24.75
N CYS A 654 -37.88 11.34 -24.65
CA CYS A 654 -38.54 10.49 -25.64
C CYS A 654 -39.68 9.71 -24.97
N ALA A 655 -40.92 9.97 -25.40
CA ALA A 655 -42.06 9.10 -25.12
C ALA A 655 -42.09 7.92 -26.11
N ASP A 656 -42.43 6.73 -25.60
CA ASP A 656 -42.53 5.46 -26.35
C ASP A 656 -41.35 5.21 -27.30
N PRO A 657 -40.12 5.02 -26.77
CA PRO A 657 -38.93 4.81 -27.58
C PRO A 657 -38.93 3.40 -28.18
N GLY A 658 -39.71 3.18 -29.25
CA GLY A 658 -39.52 2.02 -30.12
C GLY A 658 -38.05 1.89 -30.58
N MET A 659 -37.68 0.74 -31.14
CA MET A 659 -36.28 0.35 -31.39
C MET A 659 -35.42 1.44 -32.05
N GLY A 660 -35.95 2.15 -33.04
CA GLY A 660 -35.21 3.21 -33.76
C GLY A 660 -34.84 4.42 -32.90
N LYS A 661 -35.78 4.94 -32.09
CA LYS A 661 -35.55 6.09 -31.21
C LYS A 661 -34.61 5.71 -30.06
N SER A 662 -34.78 4.51 -29.50
CA SER A 662 -33.87 3.95 -28.50
C SER A 662 -32.41 3.89 -28.99
N ILE A 663 -32.20 3.44 -30.24
CA ILE A 663 -30.86 3.36 -30.84
C ILE A 663 -30.26 4.76 -31.08
N MET A 664 -31.05 5.72 -31.56
CA MET A 664 -30.63 7.12 -31.72
C MET A 664 -30.20 7.74 -30.38
N MET A 665 -31.00 7.54 -29.33
CA MET A 665 -30.71 8.05 -27.99
C MET A 665 -29.41 7.47 -27.43
N LYS A 666 -29.18 6.18 -27.62
CA LYS A 666 -27.90 5.54 -27.25
C LYS A 666 -26.73 6.12 -28.06
N PHE A 667 -26.93 6.40 -29.35
CA PHE A 667 -25.90 6.97 -30.22
C PHE A 667 -25.53 8.39 -29.82
N LEU A 668 -26.53 9.22 -29.56
CA LEU A 668 -26.34 10.57 -29.01
C LEU A 668 -25.64 10.50 -27.65
N LYS A 669 -26.06 9.58 -26.75
CA LYS A 669 -25.38 9.37 -25.47
C LYS A 669 -23.89 9.02 -25.65
N PHE A 670 -23.57 8.20 -26.66
CA PHE A 670 -22.22 7.77 -26.97
C PHE A 670 -21.33 8.87 -27.53
N ASN A 671 -21.85 9.70 -28.44
CA ASN A 671 -21.09 10.79 -29.05
C ASN A 671 -21.18 12.12 -28.28
N CYS A 672 -21.87 12.13 -27.13
CA CYS A 672 -22.04 13.32 -26.33
C CYS A 672 -20.69 13.85 -25.81
N PRO A 673 -20.42 15.17 -25.87
CA PRO A 673 -19.18 15.72 -25.35
C PRO A 673 -19.03 15.45 -23.85
N LEU A 674 -17.77 15.37 -23.38
CA LEU A 674 -17.49 14.96 -22.01
C LEU A 674 -18.07 15.90 -20.94
N SER A 675 -18.20 17.19 -21.25
CA SER A 675 -18.75 18.24 -20.37
C SER A 675 -20.27 18.21 -20.20
N PHE A 676 -20.98 17.32 -20.89
CA PHE A 676 -22.44 17.24 -20.87
C PHE A 676 -22.88 16.07 -19.99
N TRP A 677 -24.11 16.10 -19.49
CA TRP A 677 -24.76 14.96 -18.85
C TRP A 677 -25.90 14.47 -19.74
N VAL A 678 -26.05 13.16 -19.89
CA VAL A 678 -27.15 12.57 -20.67
C VAL A 678 -28.00 11.74 -19.74
N VAL A 679 -29.20 12.23 -19.46
CA VAL A 679 -30.23 11.51 -18.71
C VAL A 679 -31.22 10.96 -19.72
N MET A 680 -31.40 9.63 -19.74
CA MET A 680 -32.46 8.99 -20.51
C MET A 680 -33.57 8.59 -19.54
N VAL A 681 -34.76 9.14 -19.72
CA VAL A 681 -35.95 8.77 -18.93
C VAL A 681 -36.88 7.96 -19.83
N ASN A 682 -37.15 6.72 -19.45
CA ASN A 682 -38.13 5.89 -20.14
C ASN A 682 -39.50 6.08 -19.47
N LEU A 683 -40.33 6.97 -20.03
CA LEU A 683 -41.63 7.30 -19.44
C LEU A 683 -42.57 6.08 -19.35
N SER A 684 -42.41 5.07 -20.20
CA SER A 684 -43.26 3.86 -20.16
C SER A 684 -43.04 3.02 -18.89
N GLU A 685 -41.89 3.15 -18.23
CA GLU A 685 -41.61 2.48 -16.94
C GLU A 685 -42.22 3.23 -15.74
N HIS A 686 -42.72 4.45 -15.97
CA HIS A 686 -43.27 5.34 -14.93
C HIS A 686 -44.77 5.59 -15.05
N THR A 687 -45.41 5.21 -16.16
CA THR A 687 -46.87 5.26 -16.36
C THR A 687 -47.56 3.97 -15.91
N GLY A 688 -47.25 3.52 -14.68
CA GLY A 688 -47.92 2.39 -14.02
C GLY A 688 -49.33 2.73 -13.56
#